data_AF-A0A9P4MQ26-F1
#
_entry.id   AF-A0A9P4MQ26-F1
#
_cell.length_a   1.000
_cell.length_b   1.000
_cell.length_c   1.000
_cell.angle_alpha   90.00
_cell.angle_beta   90.00
_cell.angle_gamma   90.00
#
_symmetry.space_group_name_H-M   'P 1'
#
loop_
_entity.id
_entity.type
_entity.pdbx_description
1 polymer ?
#
loop_
_entity_poly.entity_id
_entity_poly.type
_entity_poly.pdbx_seq_one_letter_code
_entity_poly.pdbx_strand_id
1 'polypeptide(L)'
;MHFFTLAPRQVAILLPFLLSFPLNSVAQGYEPRGDGSDDGGCGDPAPTLDGATDDKSPGIGVEFETGQIQFTSKKNCNEEDTWAAKGKLVDNRKAPDDTWMLTADTIGDPDILNAEYILNGKLLKIGTGKAGPAAKAMAADLVAWKPTASDHDVTVKDNKCNPWKIQEAGAVDTLKWQPQVTVPLPLEAINDLFGQALKGATHPLLGKTNPGRGLTHVTKDFFQSKPNGMAADGVKDDLLGFLSLVMSYAKNARHFEDASSPKELTSIMPRTEFVTMYNMVKGQVKGDLYDLIEVLACYKNSGDKVEIDTGFCSGTVSKPVVTKGKMDEKVFGVSNQALSVQDWIKSIKNGQAPDKLTQLDKNVDGSIGGLNTAVEHVLQTTREVPLFEFRRLPGVKVSEMENLVTKAEQAVIDLHKKYANAPRKIKRDVNAKYSHIKRAAPGGACVTPAPTTPSKTTTPPKTTPKPAMPSCSLQQQDPDQGINKRGCVCGTTTLPLLTVKDATRDEQSCSYTALPSTKVANPITIATHTWTQNCQACTLVGGIADAEHCTSVPNCTPTATAKPFAIFLSNNSLPVGNEDNKDGGAALRKEVYDKLKALCPDNAKSCDSKKDAELKNIPTIVKGGIEYGTLKFTIQDSSYGSTSERDRMLAAAVSSWERSLSKSCEDVEYEYEADPTESGCGHGPADKRTLQARAEYQMRKRALEDLEQRSPKPMPICDMCLPPVEKCKDKARMCAGPDHINPVFAGKGGAYDNHMNIQLGFHFGQGGGDAFSKFICEAIIEGLTDLAMAVAPELVGPELVAELDFESLCADM
;
A
#
# COMPACT_ATOMS: atom_id res chain seq x y z
N MET A 1 13.82 44.55 -60.67
CA MET A 1 12.35 44.56 -60.64
C MET A 1 11.92 44.68 -59.18
N HIS A 2 10.94 45.55 -58.93
CA HIS A 2 10.68 46.37 -57.74
C HIS A 2 10.53 45.65 -56.38
N PHE A 3 10.48 46.33 -55.22
CA PHE A 3 11.36 47.26 -54.48
C PHE A 3 10.62 47.59 -53.14
N PHE A 4 11.34 47.62 -52.00
CA PHE A 4 11.08 48.29 -50.70
C PHE A 4 9.85 47.86 -49.84
N THR A 5 9.93 47.41 -48.57
CA THR A 5 10.50 47.88 -47.26
C THR A 5 9.64 48.87 -46.45
N LEU A 6 9.70 48.68 -45.11
CA LEU A 6 9.63 49.63 -43.99
C LEU A 6 8.38 49.59 -43.07
N ALA A 7 8.67 49.35 -41.78
CA ALA A 7 7.92 49.82 -40.60
C ALA A 7 8.50 51.21 -40.16
N PRO A 8 8.19 51.76 -38.97
CA PRO A 8 6.94 52.19 -38.31
C PRO A 8 6.99 53.69 -37.85
N ARG A 9 5.88 54.22 -37.28
CA ARG A 9 5.73 55.27 -36.20
C ARG A 9 4.79 56.47 -36.49
N GLN A 10 3.84 56.63 -35.55
CA GLN A 10 3.36 57.85 -34.85
C GLN A 10 2.93 59.11 -35.65
N VAL A 11 1.68 59.58 -35.44
CA VAL A 11 1.26 60.80 -34.69
C VAL A 11 -0.23 61.11 -34.99
N ALA A 12 -0.92 61.59 -33.95
CA ALA A 12 -2.35 61.84 -33.77
C ALA A 12 -2.99 62.92 -34.67
N ILE A 13 -4.34 62.98 -34.67
CA ILE A 13 -5.18 64.22 -34.69
C ILE A 13 -6.68 63.86 -34.43
N LEU A 14 -7.25 64.39 -33.34
CA LEU A 14 -8.60 65.00 -33.14
C LEU A 14 -9.25 64.74 -31.75
N LEU A 15 -9.21 65.78 -30.92
CA LEU A 15 -10.16 66.14 -29.84
C LEU A 15 -11.39 66.88 -30.47
N PRO A 16 -12.56 67.11 -29.81
CA PRO A 16 -12.67 67.59 -28.41
C PRO A 16 -13.89 67.17 -27.53
N PHE A 17 -13.68 67.30 -26.20
CA PHE A 17 -14.55 67.79 -25.08
C PHE A 17 -16.03 67.36 -24.98
N LEU A 18 -16.55 66.87 -23.84
CA LEU A 18 -16.72 67.51 -22.51
C LEU A 18 -16.85 66.41 -21.40
N LEU A 19 -16.05 66.41 -20.31
CA LEU A 19 -16.33 66.98 -18.96
C LEU A 19 -17.58 66.37 -18.25
N SER A 20 -17.64 65.91 -16.99
CA SER A 20 -16.72 65.83 -15.83
C SER A 20 -17.39 65.14 -14.61
N PHE A 21 -16.54 64.71 -13.64
CA PHE A 21 -16.75 64.55 -12.17
C PHE A 21 -17.51 63.31 -11.60
N PRO A 22 -17.30 62.91 -10.31
CA PRO A 22 -16.04 62.42 -9.72
C PRO A 22 -16.21 61.17 -8.79
N LEU A 23 -15.06 60.77 -8.23
CA LEU A 23 -14.76 59.80 -7.18
C LEU A 23 -15.63 59.84 -5.89
N ASN A 24 -15.64 58.66 -5.24
CA ASN A 24 -15.63 58.34 -3.80
C ASN A 24 -16.86 57.69 -3.15
N SER A 25 -16.52 56.55 -2.52
CA SER A 25 -17.11 55.92 -1.33
C SER A 25 -18.52 55.34 -1.43
N VAL A 26 -18.68 54.06 -1.06
CA VAL A 26 -19.07 53.66 0.30
C VAL A 26 -19.08 52.12 0.35
N ALA A 27 -18.44 51.58 1.38
CA ALA A 27 -18.65 50.22 1.83
C ALA A 27 -20.07 50.08 2.40
N GLN A 28 -20.87 49.20 1.80
CA GLN A 28 -22.05 48.57 2.40
C GLN A 28 -21.86 47.08 2.09
N GLY A 29 -21.59 46.20 3.05
CA GLY A 29 -22.46 45.98 4.21
C GLY A 29 -23.69 45.22 3.75
N TYR A 30 -23.50 44.00 3.24
CA TYR A 30 -24.59 43.06 2.99
C TYR A 30 -24.57 42.02 4.11
N GLU A 31 -25.51 42.18 5.05
CA GLU A 31 -25.88 41.14 5.98
C GLU A 31 -26.60 39.99 5.25
N PRO A 32 -26.44 38.75 5.75
CA PRO A 32 -26.96 37.55 5.11
C PRO A 32 -28.48 37.45 5.31
N ARG A 33 -29.22 37.32 4.20
CA ARG A 33 -30.54 36.72 4.25
C ARG A 33 -30.37 35.22 4.41
N GLY A 34 -30.94 34.71 5.50
CA GLY A 34 -31.11 33.30 5.74
C GLY A 34 -32.12 32.66 4.79
N ASP A 35 -32.31 31.38 5.07
CA ASP A 35 -33.42 30.49 4.72
C ASP A 35 -33.73 30.23 3.24
N GLY A 36 -33.16 29.11 2.78
CA GLY A 36 -33.54 28.40 1.56
C GLY A 36 -32.52 27.32 1.21
N SER A 37 -32.25 26.39 2.13
CA SER A 37 -31.50 25.16 1.88
C SER A 37 -32.32 24.24 0.98
N ASP A 38 -32.37 24.57 -0.31
CA ASP A 38 -32.62 23.59 -1.36
C ASP A 38 -31.27 22.96 -1.69
N ASP A 39 -30.87 22.04 -0.83
CA ASP A 39 -29.79 21.10 -1.11
C ASP A 39 -30.34 20.18 -2.21
N GLY A 40 -30.26 20.65 -3.46
CA GLY A 40 -30.45 19.84 -4.65
C GLY A 40 -29.39 18.75 -4.62
N GLY A 41 -29.67 17.71 -3.84
CA GLY A 41 -28.78 16.60 -3.60
C GLY A 41 -28.58 15.88 -4.92
N CYS A 42 -27.46 16.16 -5.59
CA CYS A 42 -26.85 15.22 -6.50
C CYS A 42 -26.67 13.93 -5.70
N GLY A 43 -27.66 13.02 -5.79
CA GLY A 43 -27.63 11.75 -5.07
C GLY A 43 -26.30 11.09 -5.33
N ASP A 44 -25.67 10.55 -4.30
CA ASP A 44 -24.34 9.95 -4.43
C ASP A 44 -24.36 9.01 -5.66
N PRO A 45 -23.44 9.22 -6.62
CA PRO A 45 -23.45 8.44 -7.85
C PRO A 45 -23.45 6.97 -7.48
N ALA A 46 -24.33 6.20 -8.13
CA ALA A 46 -24.43 4.76 -7.86
C ALA A 46 -23.00 4.16 -7.87
N PRO A 47 -22.64 3.30 -6.90
CA PRO A 47 -21.28 2.82 -6.75
C PRO A 47 -20.81 2.24 -8.08
N THR A 48 -19.76 2.83 -8.65
CA THR A 48 -19.29 2.44 -9.97
C THR A 48 -18.74 1.01 -9.90
N LEU A 49 -19.18 0.18 -10.84
CA LEU A 49 -18.86 -1.26 -10.86
C LEU A 49 -17.45 -1.52 -11.36
N ASP A 50 -16.86 -0.56 -12.04
CA ASP A 50 -15.46 -0.51 -12.43
C ASP A 50 -14.52 -0.04 -11.29
N GLY A 51 -15.08 0.25 -10.11
CA GLY A 51 -14.36 0.79 -8.96
C GLY A 51 -13.47 -0.21 -8.21
N ALA A 52 -12.88 0.27 -7.11
CA ALA A 52 -11.93 -0.50 -6.31
C ALA A 52 -12.56 -1.76 -5.69
N THR A 53 -11.74 -2.78 -5.57
CA THR A 53 -12.04 -4.07 -4.97
C THR A 53 -12.02 -4.01 -3.45
N ASP A 54 -12.93 -4.76 -2.82
CA ASP A 54 -13.05 -4.78 -1.35
C ASP A 54 -11.82 -5.40 -0.67
N ASP A 55 -11.18 -6.37 -1.34
CA ASP A 55 -10.00 -7.09 -0.85
C ASP A 55 -8.66 -6.41 -1.25
N LYS A 56 -8.73 -5.24 -1.89
CA LYS A 56 -7.58 -4.51 -2.45
C LYS A 56 -6.74 -5.31 -3.46
N SER A 57 -7.23 -6.46 -3.94
CA SER A 57 -6.54 -7.17 -5.03
C SER A 57 -6.71 -6.41 -6.34
N PRO A 58 -5.72 -6.37 -7.24
CA PRO A 58 -5.83 -5.50 -8.41
C PRO A 58 -6.98 -5.91 -9.33
N GLY A 59 -7.97 -5.03 -9.48
CA GLY A 59 -9.13 -5.18 -10.35
C GLY A 59 -8.94 -4.57 -11.74
N ILE A 60 -9.76 -4.99 -12.71
CA ILE A 60 -9.84 -4.35 -14.03
C ILE A 60 -11.31 -4.10 -14.41
N GLY A 61 -11.70 -2.84 -14.35
CA GLY A 61 -12.97 -2.35 -14.86
C GLY A 61 -12.84 -1.85 -16.29
N VAL A 62 -13.87 -2.05 -17.11
CA VAL A 62 -13.91 -1.50 -18.47
C VAL A 62 -15.32 -1.03 -18.79
N GLU A 63 -15.47 0.24 -19.12
CA GLU A 63 -16.70 0.80 -19.65
C GLU A 63 -16.61 0.85 -21.17
N PHE A 64 -17.66 0.42 -21.84
CA PHE A 64 -17.86 0.55 -23.27
C PHE A 64 -19.08 1.44 -23.47
N GLU A 65 -18.86 2.66 -23.93
CA GLU A 65 -19.93 3.62 -24.20
C GLU A 65 -20.19 3.71 -25.71
N THR A 66 -21.45 3.89 -26.12
CA THR A 66 -21.77 4.25 -27.50
C THR A 66 -22.91 5.25 -27.60
N GLY A 67 -22.68 6.36 -28.30
CA GLY A 67 -23.75 7.27 -28.72
C GLY A 67 -24.55 6.76 -29.91
N GLN A 68 -24.23 5.58 -30.45
CA GLN A 68 -24.93 4.99 -31.61
C GLN A 68 -26.11 4.09 -31.20
N ILE A 69 -26.34 3.94 -29.89
CA ILE A 69 -27.55 3.36 -29.32
C ILE A 69 -28.07 4.36 -28.29
N GLN A 70 -29.17 5.04 -28.63
CA GLN A 70 -29.77 6.06 -27.78
C GLN A 70 -31.14 5.62 -27.29
N PHE A 71 -31.43 5.88 -26.01
CA PHE A 71 -32.74 5.70 -25.41
C PHE A 71 -33.42 7.05 -25.23
N THR A 72 -34.70 7.14 -25.59
CA THR A 72 -35.54 8.32 -25.37
C THR A 72 -36.74 8.01 -24.51
N SER A 73 -37.11 8.93 -23.62
CA SER A 73 -38.33 8.80 -22.83
C SER A 73 -39.50 9.51 -23.51
N LYS A 74 -40.68 8.89 -23.49
CA LYS A 74 -41.93 9.55 -23.95
C LYS A 74 -42.61 10.39 -22.86
N LYS A 75 -42.04 10.43 -21.66
CA LYS A 75 -42.66 11.03 -20.47
C LYS A 75 -42.26 12.49 -20.24
N ASN A 76 -41.43 13.10 -21.10
CA ASN A 76 -40.81 14.40 -20.87
C ASN A 76 -40.07 14.43 -19.51
N CYS A 77 -39.13 13.49 -19.36
CA CYS A 77 -38.26 13.30 -18.22
C CYS A 77 -37.41 14.57 -18.02
N ASN A 78 -37.43 15.11 -16.81
CA ASN A 78 -36.53 16.21 -16.46
C ASN A 78 -35.07 15.72 -16.36
N GLU A 79 -34.14 16.66 -16.25
CA GLU A 79 -32.70 16.37 -16.15
C GLU A 79 -32.37 15.49 -14.93
N GLU A 80 -32.92 15.79 -13.76
CA GLU A 80 -32.68 15.03 -12.51
C GLU A 80 -33.11 13.54 -12.63
N ASP A 81 -34.32 13.29 -13.10
CA ASP A 81 -34.84 11.93 -13.29
C ASP A 81 -34.12 11.20 -14.45
N THR A 82 -33.56 11.92 -15.42
CA THR A 82 -32.68 11.36 -16.47
C THR A 82 -31.33 10.97 -15.87
N TRP A 83 -30.70 11.84 -15.08
CA TRP A 83 -29.46 11.56 -14.36
C TRP A 83 -29.60 10.38 -13.39
N ALA A 84 -30.76 10.20 -12.76
CA ALA A 84 -31.04 9.05 -11.90
C ALA A 84 -30.99 7.69 -12.63
N ALA A 85 -31.02 7.67 -13.97
CA ALA A 85 -30.83 6.49 -14.78
C ALA A 85 -29.35 6.07 -14.93
N LYS A 86 -28.40 6.97 -14.67
CA LYS A 86 -26.96 6.72 -14.88
C LYS A 86 -26.48 5.50 -14.08
N GLY A 87 -25.77 4.60 -14.75
CA GLY A 87 -25.22 3.37 -14.18
C GLY A 87 -26.29 2.35 -13.76
N LYS A 88 -27.57 2.57 -14.09
CA LYS A 88 -28.66 1.63 -13.76
C LYS A 88 -28.82 0.59 -14.85
N LEU A 89 -29.14 -0.64 -14.41
CA LEU A 89 -29.28 -1.82 -15.26
C LEU A 89 -30.41 -1.64 -16.29
N VAL A 90 -30.11 -1.93 -17.55
CA VAL A 90 -31.05 -1.89 -18.67
C VAL A 90 -31.60 -3.29 -18.93
N ASP A 91 -32.92 -3.46 -18.97
CA ASP A 91 -33.64 -4.71 -19.29
C ASP A 91 -33.14 -5.97 -18.54
N ASN A 92 -32.63 -5.79 -17.33
CA ASN A 92 -31.98 -6.84 -16.54
C ASN A 92 -30.81 -7.56 -17.27
N ARG A 93 -30.18 -6.90 -18.24
CA ARG A 93 -29.14 -7.46 -19.10
C ARG A 93 -27.79 -7.46 -18.39
N LYS A 94 -27.43 -8.60 -17.81
CA LYS A 94 -26.16 -8.80 -17.10
C LYS A 94 -25.69 -10.25 -17.14
N ALA A 95 -24.42 -10.47 -16.80
CA ALA A 95 -23.89 -11.81 -16.59
C ALA A 95 -24.56 -12.50 -15.39
N PRO A 96 -24.70 -13.84 -15.39
CA PRO A 96 -25.17 -14.58 -14.22
C PRO A 96 -24.29 -14.42 -12.97
N ASP A 97 -23.00 -14.13 -13.17
CA ASP A 97 -22.00 -13.90 -12.13
C ASP A 97 -21.65 -12.41 -11.92
N ASP A 98 -22.47 -11.50 -12.48
CA ASP A 98 -22.32 -10.03 -12.40
C ASP A 98 -20.98 -9.47 -12.92
N THR A 99 -20.23 -10.25 -13.72
CA THR A 99 -18.95 -9.82 -14.33
C THR A 99 -19.10 -8.75 -15.41
N TRP A 100 -20.28 -8.63 -16.01
CA TRP A 100 -20.64 -7.54 -16.91
C TRP A 100 -22.13 -7.18 -16.80
N MET A 101 -22.47 -5.94 -17.17
CA MET A 101 -23.85 -5.51 -17.33
C MET A 101 -24.03 -4.41 -18.36
N LEU A 102 -25.23 -4.32 -18.93
CA LEU A 102 -25.68 -3.19 -19.73
C LEU A 102 -26.35 -2.16 -18.81
N THR A 103 -25.82 -0.95 -18.81
CA THR A 103 -26.31 0.21 -18.06
C THR A 103 -26.73 1.33 -19.01
N ALA A 104 -27.43 2.31 -18.46
CA ALA A 104 -27.67 3.58 -19.13
C ALA A 104 -26.63 4.61 -18.69
N ASP A 105 -26.09 5.36 -19.65
CA ASP A 105 -25.26 6.53 -19.41
C ASP A 105 -25.99 7.80 -19.89
N THR A 106 -25.57 8.97 -19.40
CA THR A 106 -26.18 10.27 -19.69
C THR A 106 -25.19 11.19 -20.38
N ILE A 107 -25.69 11.98 -21.34
CA ILE A 107 -24.93 13.04 -22.01
C ILE A 107 -25.23 14.43 -21.46
N GLY A 108 -26.01 14.51 -20.38
CA GLY A 108 -26.49 15.77 -19.78
C GLY A 108 -27.78 16.32 -20.41
N ASP A 109 -28.27 15.72 -21.50
CA ASP A 109 -29.53 16.11 -22.11
C ASP A 109 -30.72 15.43 -21.41
N PRO A 110 -31.79 16.16 -21.05
CA PRO A 110 -33.01 15.54 -20.54
C PRO A 110 -33.61 14.62 -21.59
N ASP A 111 -34.28 13.55 -21.15
CA ASP A 111 -34.93 12.55 -22.00
C ASP A 111 -34.01 11.71 -22.91
N ILE A 112 -32.68 11.87 -22.84
CA ILE A 112 -31.73 11.13 -23.68
C ILE A 112 -30.73 10.37 -22.82
N LEU A 113 -30.61 9.07 -23.09
CA LEU A 113 -29.58 8.21 -22.50
C LEU A 113 -28.83 7.48 -23.61
N ASN A 114 -27.58 7.11 -23.33
CA ASN A 114 -26.79 6.22 -24.18
C ASN A 114 -26.71 4.82 -23.57
N ALA A 115 -26.51 3.82 -24.42
CA ALA A 115 -26.16 2.48 -23.95
C ALA A 115 -24.70 2.41 -23.51
N GLU A 116 -24.47 1.77 -22.38
CA GLU A 116 -23.16 1.53 -21.80
C GLU A 116 -23.06 0.07 -21.36
N TYR A 117 -21.94 -0.60 -21.66
CA TYR A 117 -21.61 -1.86 -21.01
C TYR A 117 -20.46 -1.67 -20.03
N ILE A 118 -20.60 -2.20 -18.83
CA ILE A 118 -19.55 -2.16 -17.80
C ILE A 118 -19.08 -3.58 -17.49
N LEU A 119 -17.77 -3.79 -17.57
CA LEU A 119 -17.07 -4.93 -16.98
C LEU A 119 -16.76 -4.61 -15.52
N ASN A 120 -17.21 -5.46 -14.61
CA ASN A 120 -17.17 -5.21 -13.17
C ASN A 120 -15.76 -5.42 -12.60
N GLY A 121 -15.03 -4.32 -12.41
CA GLY A 121 -13.65 -4.32 -11.88
C GLY A 121 -13.53 -4.84 -10.45
N LYS A 122 -14.61 -4.80 -9.67
CA LYS A 122 -14.63 -5.37 -8.31
C LYS A 122 -14.50 -6.89 -8.31
N LEU A 123 -15.04 -7.54 -9.36
CA LEU A 123 -15.07 -8.99 -9.52
C LEU A 123 -13.96 -9.51 -10.47
N LEU A 124 -13.63 -8.74 -11.50
CA LEU A 124 -12.63 -9.09 -12.49
C LEU A 124 -11.23 -8.71 -12.01
N LYS A 125 -10.48 -9.70 -11.52
CA LYS A 125 -9.12 -9.50 -11.01
C LYS A 125 -8.07 -9.65 -12.10
N ILE A 126 -7.12 -8.73 -12.13
CA ILE A 126 -5.96 -8.75 -13.02
C ILE A 126 -5.14 -10.03 -12.80
N GLY A 127 -4.77 -10.70 -13.89
CA GLY A 127 -3.94 -11.90 -13.87
C GLY A 127 -4.73 -13.20 -13.75
N THR A 128 -6.05 -13.12 -13.58
CA THR A 128 -6.93 -14.30 -13.62
C THR A 128 -7.32 -14.70 -15.04
N GLY A 129 -7.13 -13.82 -16.03
CA GLY A 129 -7.50 -14.06 -17.43
C GLY A 129 -9.01 -14.10 -17.66
N LYS A 130 -9.82 -13.61 -16.71
CA LYS A 130 -11.30 -13.61 -16.79
C LYS A 130 -11.87 -12.39 -17.52
N ALA A 131 -11.13 -11.28 -17.61
CA ALA A 131 -11.64 -10.03 -18.19
C ALA A 131 -11.95 -10.17 -19.69
N GLY A 132 -11.04 -10.78 -20.46
CA GLY A 132 -11.26 -11.09 -21.89
C GLY A 132 -12.52 -11.94 -22.14
N PRO A 133 -12.66 -13.11 -21.49
CA PRO A 133 -13.88 -13.93 -21.55
C PRO A 133 -15.16 -13.21 -21.14
N ALA A 134 -15.13 -12.34 -20.12
CA ALA A 134 -16.29 -11.52 -19.73
C ALA A 134 -16.68 -10.55 -20.86
N ALA A 135 -15.70 -9.87 -21.46
CA ALA A 135 -15.92 -9.00 -22.62
C ALA A 135 -16.48 -9.75 -23.84
N LYS A 136 -16.06 -11.01 -24.04
CA LYS A 136 -16.61 -11.89 -25.09
C LYS A 136 -18.08 -12.23 -24.83
N ALA A 137 -18.43 -12.57 -23.59
CA ALA A 137 -19.80 -12.89 -23.21
C ALA A 137 -20.73 -11.67 -23.36
N MET A 138 -20.25 -10.50 -22.93
CA MET A 138 -20.89 -9.21 -23.15
C MET A 138 -21.09 -8.90 -24.65
N ALA A 139 -20.07 -9.13 -25.49
CA ALA A 139 -20.18 -8.95 -26.94
C ALA A 139 -21.21 -9.91 -27.56
N ALA A 140 -21.28 -11.16 -27.09
CA ALA A 140 -22.29 -12.12 -27.53
C ALA A 140 -23.71 -11.69 -27.12
N ASP A 141 -23.84 -11.08 -25.95
CA ASP A 141 -25.10 -10.52 -25.48
C ASP A 141 -25.62 -9.40 -26.37
N LEU A 142 -24.76 -8.46 -26.76
CA LEU A 142 -25.11 -7.38 -27.69
C LEU A 142 -25.55 -7.93 -29.06
N VAL A 143 -24.89 -8.97 -29.57
CA VAL A 143 -25.29 -9.66 -30.82
C VAL A 143 -26.64 -10.36 -30.68
N ALA A 144 -26.95 -10.89 -29.49
CA ALA A 144 -28.24 -11.51 -29.20
C ALA A 144 -29.36 -10.47 -28.99
N TRP A 145 -29.05 -9.35 -28.33
CA TRP A 145 -29.98 -8.25 -28.07
C TRP A 145 -30.51 -7.65 -29.36
N LYS A 146 -29.63 -7.44 -30.36
CA LYS A 146 -29.96 -6.81 -31.65
C LYS A 146 -30.75 -5.51 -31.46
N PRO A 147 -30.19 -4.50 -30.79
CA PRO A 147 -30.88 -3.22 -30.64
C PRO A 147 -31.22 -2.68 -32.03
N THR A 148 -32.50 -2.42 -32.26
CA THR A 148 -33.02 -1.82 -33.49
C THR A 148 -33.93 -0.67 -33.09
N ALA A 149 -33.99 0.38 -33.92
CA ALA A 149 -34.91 1.51 -33.72
C ALA A 149 -36.40 1.13 -33.87
N SER A 150 -36.74 -0.16 -33.93
CA SER A 150 -38.12 -0.63 -33.84
C SER A 150 -38.66 -0.40 -32.43
N ASP A 151 -39.99 -0.39 -32.28
CA ASP A 151 -40.80 0.08 -31.15
C ASP A 151 -40.63 -0.71 -29.82
N HIS A 152 -39.43 -1.18 -29.49
CA HIS A 152 -39.11 -1.86 -28.25
C HIS A 152 -38.95 -0.85 -27.12
N ASP A 153 -39.82 -1.00 -26.13
CA ASP A 153 -39.68 -0.34 -24.86
C ASP A 153 -38.54 -1.01 -24.08
N VAL A 154 -37.68 -0.17 -23.50
CA VAL A 154 -36.54 -0.53 -22.66
C VAL A 154 -36.83 -0.07 -21.24
N THR A 155 -36.54 -0.92 -20.27
CA THR A 155 -36.70 -0.61 -18.84
C THR A 155 -35.35 -0.37 -18.21
N VAL A 156 -35.15 0.83 -17.67
CA VAL A 156 -34.00 1.15 -16.81
C VAL A 156 -34.39 0.92 -15.36
N LYS A 157 -33.67 0.08 -14.65
CA LYS A 157 -34.01 -0.32 -13.28
C LYS A 157 -34.20 0.90 -12.36
N ASP A 158 -35.29 0.89 -11.59
CA ASP A 158 -35.66 1.90 -10.58
C ASP A 158 -35.80 3.35 -11.12
N ASN A 159 -35.95 3.53 -12.43
CA ASN A 159 -36.08 4.85 -13.04
C ASN A 159 -37.55 5.26 -13.25
N LYS A 160 -37.90 6.51 -12.92
CA LYS A 160 -39.29 7.03 -13.01
C LYS A 160 -39.76 7.29 -14.45
N CYS A 161 -38.82 7.48 -15.36
CA CYS A 161 -39.08 7.82 -16.76
C CYS A 161 -39.31 6.60 -17.66
N ASN A 162 -39.30 5.40 -17.09
CA ASN A 162 -39.70 4.19 -17.80
C ASN A 162 -41.13 4.26 -18.38
N PRO A 163 -41.40 3.63 -19.54
CA PRO A 163 -40.41 2.98 -20.41
C PRO A 163 -39.64 3.98 -21.27
N TRP A 164 -38.40 3.61 -21.59
CA TRP A 164 -37.57 4.27 -22.60
C TRP A 164 -37.73 3.60 -23.96
N LYS A 165 -37.31 4.24 -25.05
CA LYS A 165 -37.35 3.68 -26.41
C LYS A 165 -36.03 3.85 -27.11
N ILE A 166 -35.61 2.84 -27.88
CA ILE A 166 -34.43 2.94 -28.73
C ILE A 166 -34.74 3.90 -29.89
N GLN A 167 -34.14 5.09 -29.87
CA GLN A 167 -34.31 6.09 -30.93
C GLN A 167 -33.40 5.78 -32.12
N GLU A 168 -32.14 5.49 -31.84
CA GLU A 168 -31.13 5.19 -32.83
C GLU A 168 -30.45 3.86 -32.49
N ALA A 169 -30.21 3.04 -33.51
CA ALA A 169 -29.38 1.85 -33.39
C ALA A 169 -28.74 1.54 -34.74
N GLY A 170 -27.41 1.62 -34.80
CA GLY A 170 -26.65 1.13 -35.95
C GLY A 170 -26.66 -0.40 -36.04
N ALA A 171 -26.25 -0.94 -37.20
CA ALA A 171 -26.05 -2.38 -37.32
C ALA A 171 -24.94 -2.85 -36.36
N VAL A 172 -25.20 -3.91 -35.59
CA VAL A 172 -24.35 -4.36 -34.47
C VAL A 172 -22.87 -4.53 -34.85
N ASP A 173 -22.60 -5.03 -36.06
CA ASP A 173 -21.25 -5.24 -36.60
C ASP A 173 -20.52 -3.95 -37.01
N THR A 174 -21.25 -2.85 -37.13
CA THR A 174 -20.73 -1.52 -37.47
C THR A 174 -20.64 -0.56 -36.29
N LEU A 175 -21.31 -0.90 -35.17
CA LEU A 175 -21.27 -0.10 -33.95
C LEU A 175 -19.85 0.02 -33.41
N LYS A 176 -19.47 1.24 -33.06
CA LYS A 176 -18.23 1.57 -32.38
C LYS A 176 -18.53 1.90 -30.93
N TRP A 177 -17.76 1.28 -30.05
CA TRP A 177 -17.81 1.47 -28.62
C TRP A 177 -16.52 2.13 -28.17
N GLN A 178 -16.62 3.19 -27.39
CA GLN A 178 -15.47 3.89 -26.82
C GLN A 178 -15.11 3.22 -25.49
N PRO A 179 -13.96 2.54 -25.39
CA PRO A 179 -13.56 1.92 -24.15
C PRO A 179 -12.95 2.94 -23.19
N GLN A 180 -13.25 2.78 -21.90
CA GLN A 180 -12.57 3.42 -20.78
C GLN A 180 -12.11 2.32 -19.82
N VAL A 181 -10.83 2.29 -19.45
CA VAL A 181 -10.24 1.16 -18.68
C VAL A 181 -9.80 1.65 -17.30
N THR A 182 -10.42 1.14 -16.24
CA THR A 182 -10.10 1.49 -14.84
C THR A 182 -9.24 0.40 -14.20
N VAL A 183 -8.03 0.76 -13.78
CA VAL A 183 -7.03 -0.17 -13.21
C VAL A 183 -6.14 0.49 -12.15
N PRO A 184 -5.65 -0.26 -11.16
CA PRO A 184 -4.63 0.22 -10.23
C PRO A 184 -3.26 0.24 -10.92
N LEU A 185 -2.46 1.31 -10.75
CA LEU A 185 -1.10 1.37 -11.28
C LEU A 185 -0.14 2.14 -10.38
N PRO A 186 1.13 1.70 -10.25
CA PRO A 186 2.18 2.49 -9.62
C PRO A 186 2.37 3.84 -10.31
N LEU A 187 2.69 4.90 -9.56
CA LEU A 187 2.96 6.23 -10.14
C LEU A 187 4.17 6.20 -11.11
N GLU A 188 5.12 5.28 -10.93
CA GLU A 188 6.21 5.07 -11.88
C GLU A 188 5.71 4.55 -13.23
N ALA A 189 4.70 3.69 -13.22
CA ALA A 189 4.05 3.21 -14.43
C ALA A 189 3.31 4.36 -15.13
N ILE A 190 2.66 5.24 -14.36
CA ILE A 190 2.06 6.46 -14.91
C ILE A 190 3.12 7.34 -15.57
N ASN A 191 4.25 7.58 -14.92
CA ASN A 191 5.36 8.33 -15.52
C ASN A 191 5.83 7.73 -16.85
N ASP A 192 5.98 6.41 -16.91
CA ASP A 192 6.34 5.68 -18.13
C ASP A 192 5.30 5.86 -19.24
N LEU A 193 4.00 5.76 -18.90
CA LEU A 193 2.90 5.97 -19.84
C LEU A 193 2.86 7.40 -20.38
N PHE A 194 3.12 8.42 -19.56
CA PHE A 194 3.30 9.81 -20.02
C PHE A 194 4.42 9.94 -21.04
N GLY A 195 5.58 9.32 -20.76
CA GLY A 195 6.71 9.29 -21.69
C GLY A 195 6.41 8.59 -23.00
N GLN A 196 5.69 7.46 -22.95
CA GLN A 196 5.23 6.73 -24.13
C GLN A 196 4.23 7.56 -24.95
N ALA A 197 3.26 8.20 -24.29
CA ALA A 197 2.23 9.00 -24.93
C ALA A 197 2.80 10.17 -25.73
N LEU A 198 3.75 10.93 -25.16
CA LEU A 198 4.39 12.04 -25.86
C LEU A 198 5.26 11.61 -27.05
N LYS A 199 5.78 10.37 -27.02
CA LYS A 199 6.52 9.78 -28.14
C LYS A 199 5.60 9.21 -29.22
N GLY A 200 4.29 9.31 -29.07
CA GLY A 200 3.32 8.73 -30.00
C GLY A 200 3.33 7.20 -30.00
N ALA A 201 3.81 6.57 -28.92
CA ALA A 201 3.84 5.12 -28.82
C ALA A 201 2.42 4.54 -28.81
N THR A 202 2.25 3.39 -29.45
CA THR A 202 1.00 2.63 -29.37
C THR A 202 1.02 1.79 -28.10
N HIS A 203 0.08 2.01 -27.21
CA HIS A 203 -0.07 1.27 -25.95
C HIS A 203 -1.55 0.94 -25.72
N PRO A 204 -1.92 -0.25 -25.19
CA PRO A 204 -3.33 -0.62 -24.97
C PRO A 204 -4.12 0.33 -24.05
N LEU A 205 -3.42 1.04 -23.16
CA LEU A 205 -3.99 2.03 -22.23
C LEU A 205 -3.87 3.48 -22.74
N LEU A 206 -3.38 3.72 -23.97
CA LEU A 206 -3.24 5.07 -24.52
C LEU A 206 -4.04 5.24 -25.80
N GLY A 207 -4.65 6.42 -25.97
CA GLY A 207 -5.38 6.76 -27.18
C GLY A 207 -4.48 6.73 -28.42
N LYS A 208 -4.98 6.19 -29.53
CA LYS A 208 -4.21 6.10 -30.79
C LYS A 208 -3.99 7.47 -31.45
N THR A 209 -4.97 8.37 -31.32
CA THR A 209 -4.93 9.69 -31.97
C THR A 209 -4.47 10.72 -30.96
N ASN A 210 -3.26 11.26 -31.18
CA ASN A 210 -2.65 12.27 -30.31
C ASN A 210 -2.62 11.84 -28.81
N PRO A 211 -1.98 10.70 -28.49
CA PRO A 211 -1.92 10.19 -27.10
C PRO A 211 -1.38 11.23 -26.10
N GLY A 212 -0.50 12.14 -26.55
CA GLY A 212 0.05 13.22 -25.74
C GLY A 212 -0.86 14.44 -25.55
N ARG A 213 -2.07 14.47 -26.12
CA ARG A 213 -2.95 15.65 -26.03
C ARG A 213 -3.29 15.95 -24.57
N GLY A 214 -2.96 17.17 -24.13
CA GLY A 214 -3.21 17.62 -22.77
C GLY A 214 -2.25 17.03 -21.72
N LEU A 215 -1.26 16.24 -22.13
CA LEU A 215 -0.29 15.66 -21.23
C LEU A 215 0.97 16.52 -21.11
N THR A 216 1.45 16.70 -19.88
CA THR A 216 2.77 17.25 -19.56
C THR A 216 3.58 16.19 -18.82
N HIS A 217 4.66 15.71 -19.42
CA HIS A 217 5.53 14.71 -18.82
C HIS A 217 6.68 15.39 -18.08
N VAL A 218 6.59 15.44 -16.76
CA VAL A 218 7.64 16.00 -15.90
C VAL A 218 8.79 15.01 -15.86
N THR A 219 9.92 15.37 -16.48
CA THR A 219 11.14 14.57 -16.46
C THR A 219 12.14 15.12 -15.46
N LYS A 220 13.25 14.39 -15.22
CA LYS A 220 14.37 14.88 -14.41
C LYS A 220 14.95 16.20 -14.91
N ASP A 221 14.83 16.50 -16.21
CA ASP A 221 15.33 17.75 -16.78
C ASP A 221 14.54 18.98 -16.30
N PHE A 222 13.30 18.81 -15.82
CA PHE A 222 12.55 19.91 -15.19
C PHE A 222 13.20 20.38 -13.89
N PHE A 223 14.08 19.57 -13.29
CA PHE A 223 14.76 19.84 -12.03
C PHE A 223 16.18 20.40 -12.19
N GLN A 224 16.60 20.75 -13.41
CA GLN A 224 17.95 21.27 -13.65
C GLN A 224 18.23 22.64 -13.00
N SER A 225 17.18 23.44 -12.76
CA SER A 225 17.25 24.69 -12.00
C SER A 225 17.21 24.49 -10.48
N LYS A 226 17.08 23.24 -10.03
CA LYS A 226 16.94 22.84 -8.62
C LYS A 226 15.74 23.50 -7.92
N PRO A 227 14.51 23.38 -8.46
CA PRO A 227 13.33 23.95 -7.83
C PRO A 227 13.19 23.41 -6.40
N ASN A 228 12.90 24.29 -5.44
CA ASN A 228 12.88 23.98 -4.01
C ASN A 228 14.12 23.23 -3.47
N GLY A 229 15.29 23.43 -4.10
CA GLY A 229 16.52 22.72 -3.74
C GLY A 229 16.50 21.21 -4.06
N MET A 230 15.63 20.78 -4.98
CA MET A 230 15.52 19.40 -5.45
C MET A 230 16.39 19.22 -6.69
N ALA A 231 17.47 18.44 -6.56
CA ALA A 231 18.33 18.12 -7.69
C ALA A 231 17.76 16.95 -8.50
N ALA A 232 17.96 16.97 -9.82
CA ALA A 232 17.40 16.01 -10.77
C ALA A 232 17.73 14.53 -10.46
N ASP A 233 18.91 14.26 -9.91
CA ASP A 233 19.36 12.93 -9.49
C ASP A 233 18.65 12.41 -8.23
N GLY A 234 18.15 13.31 -7.39
CA GLY A 234 17.41 13.01 -6.17
C GLY A 234 15.91 12.78 -6.36
N VAL A 235 15.37 13.09 -7.55
CA VAL A 235 13.94 12.92 -7.85
C VAL A 235 13.68 11.52 -8.40
N LYS A 236 12.70 10.83 -7.81
CA LYS A 236 12.30 9.48 -8.19
C LYS A 236 11.12 9.48 -9.16
N ASP A 237 10.98 8.37 -9.86
CA ASP A 237 10.00 8.22 -10.94
C ASP A 237 8.54 8.24 -10.44
N ASP A 238 8.28 7.87 -9.18
CA ASP A 238 6.93 7.96 -8.58
C ASP A 238 6.52 9.42 -8.36
N LEU A 239 7.44 10.24 -7.86
CA LEU A 239 7.24 11.68 -7.76
C LEU A 239 7.09 12.32 -9.16
N LEU A 240 7.88 11.89 -10.16
CA LEU A 240 7.72 12.37 -11.54
C LEU A 240 6.35 12.02 -12.12
N GLY A 241 5.83 10.82 -11.84
CA GLY A 241 4.48 10.40 -12.24
C GLY A 241 3.39 11.24 -11.62
N PHE A 242 3.46 11.47 -10.30
CA PHE A 242 2.53 12.36 -9.60
C PHE A 242 2.57 13.79 -10.17
N LEU A 243 3.77 14.36 -10.34
CA LEU A 243 3.92 15.71 -10.88
C LEU A 243 3.46 15.81 -12.34
N SER A 244 3.63 14.77 -13.15
CA SER A 244 3.13 14.73 -14.53
C SER A 244 1.60 14.81 -14.58
N LEU A 245 0.91 14.07 -13.70
CA LEU A 245 -0.54 14.17 -13.55
C LEU A 245 -0.96 15.59 -13.16
N VAL A 246 -0.40 16.11 -12.05
CA VAL A 246 -0.73 17.45 -11.54
C VAL A 246 -0.48 18.53 -12.59
N MET A 247 0.68 18.50 -13.26
CA MET A 247 1.03 19.47 -14.29
C MET A 247 0.09 19.42 -15.51
N SER A 248 -0.37 18.23 -15.88
CA SER A 248 -1.30 18.05 -17.00
C SER A 248 -2.65 18.71 -16.72
N TYR A 249 -3.19 18.53 -15.51
CA TYR A 249 -4.41 19.23 -15.10
C TYR A 249 -4.18 20.73 -14.95
N ALA A 250 -3.12 21.15 -14.23
CA ALA A 250 -2.83 22.56 -13.94
C ALA A 250 -2.65 23.40 -15.21
N LYS A 251 -1.87 22.92 -16.19
CA LYS A 251 -1.64 23.67 -17.45
C LYS A 251 -2.88 23.77 -18.33
N ASN A 252 -3.70 22.71 -18.34
CA ASN A 252 -4.88 22.63 -19.19
C ASN A 252 -6.16 23.15 -18.51
N ALA A 253 -6.08 23.58 -17.25
CA ALA A 253 -7.16 24.24 -16.54
C ALA A 253 -7.73 25.40 -17.36
N ARG A 254 -9.05 25.40 -17.51
CA ARG A 254 -9.85 26.36 -18.26
C ARG A 254 -11.29 26.37 -17.75
N HIS A 255 -12.05 27.37 -18.17
CA HIS A 255 -13.50 27.37 -18.03
C HIS A 255 -14.12 26.45 -19.09
N PHE A 256 -15.08 25.64 -18.70
CA PHE A 256 -15.86 24.78 -19.57
C PHE A 256 -17.21 25.46 -19.83
N GLU A 257 -17.55 25.67 -21.11
CA GLU A 257 -18.77 26.41 -21.49
C GLU A 257 -20.06 25.57 -21.33
N ASP A 258 -19.91 24.24 -21.18
CA ASP A 258 -20.99 23.26 -21.03
C ASP A 258 -20.86 22.49 -19.69
N ALA A 259 -21.76 21.54 -19.43
CA ALA A 259 -21.65 20.54 -18.35
C ALA A 259 -20.45 19.56 -18.52
N SER A 260 -19.40 19.98 -19.22
CA SER A 260 -18.15 19.24 -19.39
C SER A 260 -17.32 19.27 -18.10
N SER A 261 -16.81 18.12 -17.70
CA SER A 261 -15.97 17.99 -16.51
C SER A 261 -14.47 18.17 -16.82
N PRO A 262 -13.64 18.60 -15.83
CA PRO A 262 -12.18 18.55 -15.91
C PRO A 262 -11.61 17.18 -16.28
N LYS A 263 -12.41 16.10 -16.23
CA LYS A 263 -12.03 14.77 -16.72
C LYS A 263 -11.62 14.76 -18.18
N GLU A 264 -12.09 15.73 -18.97
CA GLU A 264 -11.76 15.86 -20.39
C GLU A 264 -10.40 16.52 -20.67
N LEU A 265 -9.63 16.87 -19.63
CA LEU A 265 -8.33 17.51 -19.80
C LEU A 265 -7.22 16.53 -20.20
N THR A 266 -7.34 15.26 -19.82
CA THR A 266 -6.31 14.22 -19.99
C THR A 266 -6.95 12.88 -20.35
N SER A 267 -6.18 11.99 -20.98
CA SER A 267 -6.57 10.60 -21.21
C SER A 267 -6.25 9.68 -20.04
N ILE A 268 -5.46 10.13 -19.07
CA ILE A 268 -5.13 9.40 -17.84
C ILE A 268 -5.80 10.14 -16.69
N MET A 269 -6.93 9.63 -16.22
CA MET A 269 -7.75 10.25 -15.18
C MET A 269 -7.55 9.51 -13.85
N PRO A 270 -7.20 10.20 -12.75
CA PRO A 270 -7.12 9.56 -11.44
C PRO A 270 -8.52 9.34 -10.86
N ARG A 271 -8.82 8.09 -10.51
CA ARG A 271 -10.03 7.72 -9.76
C ARG A 271 -9.80 7.79 -8.25
N THR A 272 -8.56 7.56 -7.81
CA THR A 272 -8.09 7.91 -6.46
C THR A 272 -7.81 9.41 -6.37
N GLU A 273 -8.24 10.05 -5.29
CA GLU A 273 -8.07 11.50 -5.09
C GLU A 273 -6.59 11.94 -5.04
N PHE A 274 -6.31 13.20 -5.38
CA PHE A 274 -4.94 13.70 -5.48
C PHE A 274 -4.22 13.79 -4.14
N VAL A 275 -4.95 14.08 -3.06
CA VAL A 275 -4.38 14.13 -1.70
C VAL A 275 -3.86 12.75 -1.26
N THR A 276 -4.58 11.68 -1.58
CA THR A 276 -4.15 10.30 -1.32
C THR A 276 -2.89 9.95 -2.12
N MET A 277 -2.84 10.29 -3.41
CA MET A 277 -1.62 10.11 -4.22
C MET A 277 -0.44 10.94 -3.69
N TYR A 278 -0.68 12.19 -3.30
CA TYR A 278 0.35 13.06 -2.73
C TYR A 278 0.92 12.47 -1.44
N ASN A 279 0.09 11.89 -0.57
CA ASN A 279 0.54 11.23 0.66
C ASN A 279 1.56 10.11 0.40
N MET A 280 1.52 9.45 -0.76
CA MET A 280 2.49 8.43 -1.15
C MET A 280 3.87 9.00 -1.51
N VAL A 281 3.94 10.27 -1.94
CA VAL A 281 5.18 10.90 -2.43
C VAL A 281 5.62 12.14 -1.65
N LYS A 282 4.81 12.65 -0.71
CA LYS A 282 5.05 13.91 0.02
C LYS A 282 6.40 13.97 0.72
N GLY A 283 6.90 12.85 1.23
CA GLY A 283 8.23 12.76 1.86
C GLY A 283 9.40 13.03 0.92
N GLN A 284 9.16 13.09 -0.40
CA GLN A 284 10.15 13.42 -1.42
C GLN A 284 10.09 14.88 -1.86
N VAL A 285 8.98 15.57 -1.59
CA VAL A 285 8.77 16.98 -1.96
C VAL A 285 9.43 17.86 -0.91
N LYS A 286 10.21 18.84 -1.37
CA LYS A 286 10.79 19.88 -0.52
C LYS A 286 10.04 21.19 -0.74
N GLY A 287 9.94 22.00 0.31
CA GLY A 287 9.31 23.31 0.24
C GLY A 287 7.78 23.25 0.04
N ASP A 288 7.23 24.33 -0.50
CA ASP A 288 5.81 24.41 -0.84
C ASP A 288 5.51 23.70 -2.18
N LEU A 289 4.41 22.96 -2.23
CA LEU A 289 4.02 22.20 -3.42
C LEU A 289 3.60 23.14 -4.57
N TYR A 290 2.89 24.23 -4.28
CA TYR A 290 2.50 25.20 -5.30
C TYR A 290 3.72 25.93 -5.88
N ASP A 291 4.66 26.36 -5.03
CA ASP A 291 5.91 26.98 -5.49
C ASP A 291 6.71 26.04 -6.40
N LEU A 292 6.73 24.73 -6.08
CA LEU A 292 7.32 23.72 -6.96
C LEU A 292 6.60 23.67 -8.30
N ILE A 293 5.27 23.57 -8.30
CA ILE A 293 4.43 23.50 -9.51
C ILE A 293 4.59 24.75 -10.39
N GLU A 294 4.69 25.95 -9.81
CA GLU A 294 4.94 27.18 -10.57
C GLU A 294 6.27 27.14 -11.34
N VAL A 295 7.35 26.68 -10.70
CA VAL A 295 8.65 26.55 -11.37
C VAL A 295 8.62 25.44 -12.41
N LEU A 296 7.99 24.30 -12.12
CA LEU A 296 7.85 23.21 -13.09
C LEU A 296 7.00 23.61 -14.31
N ALA A 297 6.02 24.49 -14.13
CA ALA A 297 5.21 25.04 -15.21
C ALA A 297 6.02 25.82 -16.26
N CYS A 298 7.19 26.33 -15.88
CA CYS A 298 8.11 26.97 -16.81
C CYS A 298 8.63 26.06 -17.91
N TYR A 299 8.47 24.75 -17.79
CA TYR A 299 9.00 23.79 -18.74
C TYR A 299 7.90 23.13 -19.57
N LYS A 300 8.20 22.85 -20.83
CA LYS A 300 7.37 22.01 -21.72
C LYS A 300 8.24 20.97 -22.41
N ASN A 301 7.63 19.85 -22.78
CA ASN A 301 8.27 18.82 -23.59
C ASN A 301 8.35 19.29 -25.06
N SER A 302 9.52 19.16 -25.68
CA SER A 302 9.79 19.43 -27.09
C SER A 302 10.59 18.26 -27.67
N GLY A 303 9.87 17.22 -28.11
CA GLY A 303 10.46 15.91 -28.40
C GLY A 303 11.14 15.32 -27.16
N ASP A 304 12.40 14.93 -27.29
CA ASP A 304 13.20 14.40 -26.18
C ASP A 304 13.87 15.48 -25.32
N LYS A 305 13.59 16.77 -25.58
CA LYS A 305 14.18 17.91 -24.84
C LYS A 305 13.12 18.64 -24.03
N VAL A 306 13.59 19.45 -23.09
CA VAL A 306 12.77 20.42 -22.37
C VAL A 306 13.09 21.84 -22.83
N GLU A 307 12.05 22.64 -22.99
CA GLU A 307 12.15 24.06 -23.38
C GLU A 307 11.40 24.93 -22.38
N ILE A 308 11.69 26.23 -22.38
CA ILE A 308 10.89 27.20 -21.64
C ILE A 308 9.51 27.31 -22.30
N ASP A 309 8.48 27.14 -21.49
CA ASP A 309 7.11 27.44 -21.83
C ASP A 309 6.87 28.94 -21.65
N THR A 310 6.97 29.68 -22.76
CA THR A 310 6.81 31.14 -22.78
C THR A 310 5.42 31.61 -22.36
N GLY A 311 4.44 30.70 -22.27
CA GLY A 311 3.12 30.99 -21.71
C GLY A 311 3.12 31.17 -20.19
N PHE A 312 4.11 30.59 -19.49
CA PHE A 312 4.22 30.66 -18.02
C PHE A 312 5.48 31.40 -17.57
N CYS A 313 6.58 31.32 -18.32
CA CYS A 313 7.88 31.79 -17.85
C CYS A 313 8.73 32.44 -18.94
N SER A 314 9.76 33.14 -18.50
CA SER A 314 10.84 33.70 -19.34
C SER A 314 12.19 33.14 -18.88
N GLY A 315 13.29 33.69 -19.39
CA GLY A 315 14.65 33.28 -19.02
C GLY A 315 15.16 32.08 -19.82
N THR A 316 15.96 31.24 -19.17
CA THR A 316 16.57 30.06 -19.82
C THR A 316 16.22 28.79 -19.08
N VAL A 317 16.36 27.66 -19.77
CA VAL A 317 16.07 26.32 -19.25
C VAL A 317 16.83 26.04 -17.92
N SER A 318 18.08 26.51 -17.77
CA SER A 318 18.86 26.39 -16.53
C SER A 318 18.49 27.40 -15.42
N LYS A 319 17.83 28.50 -15.78
CA LYS A 319 17.49 29.62 -14.90
C LYS A 319 16.13 30.19 -15.34
N PRO A 320 15.03 29.43 -15.15
CA PRO A 320 13.70 29.91 -15.52
C PRO A 320 13.32 31.09 -14.65
N VAL A 321 12.58 32.03 -15.22
CA VAL A 321 12.02 33.18 -14.50
C VAL A 321 10.51 33.08 -14.59
N VAL A 322 9.86 32.74 -13.46
CA VAL A 322 8.40 32.62 -13.38
C VAL A 322 7.76 33.96 -13.72
N THR A 323 6.82 33.95 -14.66
CA THR A 323 6.02 35.15 -14.96
C THR A 323 4.90 35.22 -13.93
N LYS A 324 5.02 36.18 -13.01
CA LYS A 324 4.07 36.35 -11.90
C LYS A 324 2.62 36.38 -12.40
N GLY A 325 1.74 35.61 -11.78
CA GLY A 325 0.31 35.57 -12.07
C GLY A 325 -0.12 34.57 -13.15
N LYS A 326 0.77 34.04 -13.98
CA LYS A 326 0.35 33.17 -15.11
C LYS A 326 -0.25 31.83 -14.66
N MET A 327 0.27 31.24 -13.60
CA MET A 327 -0.34 30.05 -13.00
C MET A 327 -1.55 30.42 -12.13
N ASP A 328 -1.50 31.56 -11.41
CA ASP A 328 -2.62 32.04 -10.59
C ASP A 328 -3.88 32.34 -11.43
N GLU A 329 -3.71 32.74 -12.69
CA GLU A 329 -4.78 32.96 -13.67
C GLU A 329 -5.48 31.64 -14.12
N LYS A 330 -4.91 30.48 -13.80
CA LYS A 330 -5.48 29.18 -14.21
C LYS A 330 -6.60 28.76 -13.27
N VAL A 331 -7.76 28.50 -13.86
CA VAL A 331 -9.01 28.18 -13.15
C VAL A 331 -9.69 27.01 -13.84
N PHE A 332 -10.16 26.04 -13.06
CA PHE A 332 -11.17 25.09 -13.48
C PHE A 332 -12.54 25.74 -13.28
N GLY A 333 -13.23 26.04 -14.37
CA GLY A 333 -14.56 26.64 -14.31
C GLY A 333 -15.60 25.65 -14.78
N VAL A 334 -16.55 25.30 -13.91
CA VAL A 334 -17.63 24.36 -14.20
C VAL A 334 -18.93 25.04 -13.82
N SER A 335 -19.82 25.26 -14.80
CA SER A 335 -21.05 26.01 -14.59
C SER A 335 -20.76 27.38 -13.93
N ASN A 336 -21.43 27.71 -12.82
CA ASN A 336 -21.20 28.94 -12.05
C ASN A 336 -20.08 28.83 -11.00
N GLN A 337 -19.38 27.70 -10.93
CA GLN A 337 -18.31 27.46 -9.97
C GLN A 337 -16.94 27.62 -10.62
N ALA A 338 -15.99 28.14 -9.85
CA ALA A 338 -14.62 28.35 -10.29
C ALA A 338 -13.66 27.93 -9.19
N LEU A 339 -12.65 27.14 -9.55
CA LEU A 339 -11.57 26.71 -8.67
C LEU A 339 -10.24 27.12 -9.26
N SER A 340 -9.50 27.99 -8.57
CA SER A 340 -8.14 28.32 -9.00
C SER A 340 -7.24 27.09 -8.86
N VAL A 341 -6.27 26.93 -9.78
CA VAL A 341 -5.25 25.88 -9.67
C VAL A 341 -4.49 26.03 -8.36
N GLN A 342 -4.23 27.26 -7.91
CA GLN A 342 -3.56 27.52 -6.64
C GLN A 342 -4.33 26.93 -5.44
N ASP A 343 -5.64 27.18 -5.35
CA ASP A 343 -6.46 26.66 -4.26
C ASP A 343 -6.55 25.13 -4.29
N TRP A 344 -6.61 24.56 -5.49
CA TRP A 344 -6.57 23.11 -5.67
C TRP A 344 -5.26 22.51 -5.15
N ILE A 345 -4.10 23.00 -5.60
CA ILE A 345 -2.80 22.48 -5.15
C ILE A 345 -2.58 22.68 -3.64
N LYS A 346 -3.02 23.82 -3.09
CA LYS A 346 -3.00 24.06 -1.64
C LYS A 346 -3.86 23.04 -0.88
N SER A 347 -5.04 22.68 -1.39
CA SER A 347 -5.89 21.66 -0.76
C SER A 347 -5.20 20.29 -0.68
N ILE A 348 -4.50 19.88 -1.75
CA ILE A 348 -3.70 18.65 -1.78
C ILE A 348 -2.58 18.71 -0.74
N LYS A 349 -1.81 19.82 -0.72
CA LYS A 349 -0.69 20.00 0.22
C LYS A 349 -1.15 19.93 1.68
N ASN A 350 -2.31 20.53 1.97
CA ASN A 350 -2.86 20.64 3.32
C ASN A 350 -3.54 19.36 3.80
N GLY A 351 -3.62 18.31 2.98
CA GLY A 351 -4.25 17.06 3.37
C GLY A 351 -5.78 17.11 3.36
N GLN A 352 -6.39 18.06 2.64
CA GLN A 352 -7.85 18.16 2.54
C GLN A 352 -8.39 17.01 1.69
N ALA A 353 -9.20 16.13 2.29
CA ALA A 353 -9.86 15.01 1.64
C ALA A 353 -11.40 15.14 1.77
N PRO A 354 -12.16 15.17 0.66
CA PRO A 354 -11.68 15.19 -0.72
C PRO A 354 -10.96 16.49 -1.07
N ASP A 355 -9.98 16.42 -1.97
CA ASP A 355 -9.30 17.62 -2.49
C ASP A 355 -10.27 18.48 -3.31
N LYS A 356 -9.98 19.79 -3.47
CA LYS A 356 -10.95 20.72 -4.05
C LYS A 356 -11.34 20.41 -5.50
N LEU A 357 -10.48 19.77 -6.30
CA LEU A 357 -10.85 19.39 -7.67
C LEU A 357 -11.84 18.22 -7.65
N THR A 358 -11.61 17.23 -6.77
CA THR A 358 -12.57 16.15 -6.50
C THR A 358 -13.92 16.71 -6.04
N GLN A 359 -13.93 17.74 -5.18
CA GLN A 359 -15.17 18.42 -4.76
C GLN A 359 -15.88 19.15 -5.91
N LEU A 360 -15.13 19.87 -6.75
CA LEU A 360 -15.69 20.56 -7.92
C LEU A 360 -16.29 19.56 -8.90
N ASP A 361 -15.60 18.43 -9.14
CA ASP A 361 -16.01 17.41 -10.09
C ASP A 361 -17.25 16.63 -9.64
N LYS A 362 -17.44 16.45 -8.32
CA LYS A 362 -18.66 15.86 -7.74
C LYS A 362 -19.93 16.61 -8.15
N ASN A 363 -19.84 17.90 -8.45
CA ASN A 363 -20.96 18.72 -8.92
C ASN A 363 -21.27 18.53 -10.42
N VAL A 364 -20.52 17.68 -11.12
CA VAL A 364 -20.75 17.32 -12.54
C VAL A 364 -21.07 15.84 -12.65
N ASP A 365 -20.09 14.99 -12.36
CA ASP A 365 -20.24 13.54 -12.45
C ASP A 365 -19.39 12.75 -11.43
N GLY A 366 -18.51 13.42 -10.69
CA GLY A 366 -17.70 12.84 -9.62
C GLY A 366 -16.72 11.77 -10.10
N SER A 367 -16.21 11.87 -11.33
CA SER A 367 -15.27 10.91 -11.90
C SER A 367 -13.84 11.07 -11.34
N ILE A 368 -13.34 12.30 -11.24
CA ILE A 368 -12.01 12.62 -10.73
C ILE A 368 -12.00 12.45 -9.21
N GLY A 369 -11.15 11.56 -8.71
CA GLY A 369 -11.11 11.27 -7.28
C GLY A 369 -12.40 10.62 -6.75
N GLY A 370 -13.28 10.14 -7.64
CA GLY A 370 -14.59 9.58 -7.27
C GLY A 370 -14.54 8.33 -6.40
N LEU A 371 -13.39 7.67 -6.32
CA LEU A 371 -13.14 6.55 -5.41
C LEU A 371 -12.49 6.98 -4.10
N ASN A 372 -12.42 8.28 -3.82
CA ASN A 372 -11.85 8.87 -2.61
C ASN A 372 -10.42 8.34 -2.37
N THR A 373 -10.17 7.82 -1.16
CA THR A 373 -8.90 7.25 -0.70
C THR A 373 -8.64 5.82 -1.18
N ALA A 374 -9.52 5.25 -2.02
CA ALA A 374 -9.38 3.86 -2.44
C ALA A 374 -8.05 3.63 -3.19
N VAL A 375 -7.42 2.50 -2.86
CA VAL A 375 -6.16 2.01 -3.43
C VAL A 375 -6.24 0.49 -3.54
N GLU A 376 -5.48 -0.08 -4.45
CA GLU A 376 -5.33 -1.54 -4.56
C GLU A 376 -3.85 -1.90 -4.57
N HIS A 377 -3.55 -3.19 -4.51
CA HIS A 377 -2.19 -3.68 -4.50
C HIS A 377 -1.62 -3.90 -5.91
N VAL A 378 -0.32 -3.66 -6.07
CA VAL A 378 0.41 -4.23 -7.21
C VAL A 378 0.29 -5.75 -7.16
N LEU A 379 0.05 -6.37 -8.33
CA LEU A 379 -0.16 -7.81 -8.48
C LEU A 379 0.90 -8.61 -7.72
N GLN A 380 0.44 -9.56 -6.89
CA GLN A 380 1.29 -10.44 -6.06
C GLN A 380 2.16 -9.69 -5.02
N THR A 381 1.74 -8.51 -4.59
CA THR A 381 2.40 -7.75 -3.52
C THR A 381 1.36 -7.16 -2.55
N THR A 382 1.82 -6.53 -1.48
CA THR A 382 0.99 -5.69 -0.60
C THR A 382 1.21 -4.20 -0.84
N ARG A 383 1.84 -3.83 -1.97
CA ARG A 383 2.17 -2.43 -2.27
C ARG A 383 0.92 -1.72 -2.79
N GLU A 384 0.37 -0.83 -1.98
CA GLU A 384 -0.77 0.02 -2.38
C GLU A 384 -0.39 1.02 -3.47
N VAL A 385 -1.27 1.14 -4.46
CA VAL A 385 -1.18 2.03 -5.61
C VAL A 385 -2.56 2.63 -5.95
N PRO A 386 -2.59 3.86 -6.49
CA PRO A 386 -3.84 4.51 -6.88
C PRO A 386 -4.49 3.87 -8.12
N LEU A 387 -5.78 4.11 -8.28
CA LEU A 387 -6.58 3.70 -9.44
C LEU A 387 -6.67 4.82 -10.46
N PHE A 388 -6.58 4.44 -11.73
CA PHE A 388 -6.68 5.33 -12.88
C PHE A 388 -7.65 4.78 -13.90
N GLU A 389 -8.39 5.66 -14.53
CA GLU A 389 -9.21 5.39 -15.69
C GLU A 389 -8.50 5.95 -16.94
N PHE A 390 -8.31 5.07 -17.92
CA PHE A 390 -7.70 5.38 -19.20
C PHE A 390 -8.78 5.61 -20.24
N ARG A 391 -8.87 6.86 -20.69
CA ARG A 391 -9.95 7.36 -21.53
C ARG A 391 -9.46 7.69 -22.94
N ARG A 392 -10.39 7.97 -23.85
CA ARG A 392 -10.11 8.30 -25.26
C ARG A 392 -9.32 7.19 -25.98
N LEU A 393 -9.56 5.95 -25.57
CA LEU A 393 -9.05 4.80 -26.27
C LEU A 393 -9.73 4.70 -27.65
N PRO A 394 -9.09 4.06 -28.64
CA PRO A 394 -9.69 3.93 -29.96
C PRO A 394 -11.03 3.19 -29.87
N GLY A 395 -12.07 3.75 -30.49
CA GLY A 395 -13.36 3.08 -30.58
C GLY A 395 -13.23 1.71 -31.26
N VAL A 396 -13.82 0.68 -30.68
CA VAL A 396 -13.73 -0.71 -31.13
C VAL A 396 -15.08 -1.25 -31.57
N LYS A 397 -15.04 -2.19 -32.51
CA LYS A 397 -16.22 -2.97 -32.89
C LYS A 397 -16.48 -4.08 -31.86
N VAL A 398 -17.70 -4.61 -31.89
CA VAL A 398 -18.12 -5.75 -31.05
C VAL A 398 -17.16 -6.94 -31.17
N SER A 399 -16.69 -7.24 -32.38
CA SER A 399 -15.74 -8.32 -32.64
C SER A 399 -14.33 -8.11 -32.06
N GLU A 400 -14.02 -6.90 -31.61
CA GLU A 400 -12.70 -6.49 -31.13
C GLU A 400 -12.63 -6.34 -29.60
N MET A 401 -13.78 -6.35 -28.91
CA MET A 401 -13.90 -6.13 -27.46
C MET A 401 -13.05 -7.12 -26.64
N GLU A 402 -13.17 -8.44 -26.89
CA GLU A 402 -12.37 -9.48 -26.20
C GLU A 402 -10.86 -9.23 -26.33
N ASN A 403 -10.40 -8.90 -27.54
CA ASN A 403 -8.99 -8.67 -27.82
C ASN A 403 -8.47 -7.38 -27.17
N LEU A 404 -9.28 -6.31 -27.14
CA LEU A 404 -8.91 -5.06 -26.49
C LEU A 404 -8.73 -5.27 -24.99
N VAL A 405 -9.71 -5.90 -24.32
CA VAL A 405 -9.67 -6.12 -22.86
C VAL A 405 -8.51 -7.05 -22.49
N THR A 406 -8.29 -8.11 -23.25
CA THR A 406 -7.15 -9.03 -23.04
C THR A 406 -5.81 -8.29 -23.15
N LYS A 407 -5.66 -7.38 -24.12
CA LYS A 407 -4.43 -6.59 -24.28
C LYS A 407 -4.26 -5.55 -23.18
N ALA A 408 -5.34 -4.94 -22.72
CA ALA A 408 -5.31 -4.01 -21.59
C ALA A 408 -4.88 -4.73 -20.31
N GLU A 409 -5.50 -5.87 -19.98
CA GLU A 409 -5.12 -6.71 -18.83
C GLU A 409 -3.63 -7.10 -18.91
N GLN A 410 -3.18 -7.59 -20.06
CA GLN A 410 -1.77 -7.98 -20.23
C GLN A 410 -0.81 -6.80 -20.04
N ALA A 411 -1.13 -5.61 -20.58
CA ALA A 411 -0.31 -4.42 -20.40
C ALA A 411 -0.20 -4.02 -18.92
N VAL A 412 -1.27 -4.15 -18.16
CA VAL A 412 -1.27 -3.87 -16.71
C VAL A 412 -0.45 -4.89 -15.95
N ILE A 413 -0.56 -6.18 -16.28
CA ILE A 413 0.30 -7.24 -15.73
C ILE A 413 1.78 -6.91 -15.97
N ASP A 414 2.13 -6.47 -17.19
CA ASP A 414 3.51 -6.14 -17.55
C ASP A 414 4.03 -4.92 -16.77
N LEU A 415 3.19 -3.88 -16.60
CA LEU A 415 3.52 -2.72 -15.77
C LEU A 415 3.65 -3.09 -14.28
N HIS A 416 2.77 -3.94 -13.76
CA HIS A 416 2.86 -4.46 -12.39
C HIS A 416 4.17 -5.23 -12.17
N LYS A 417 4.54 -6.11 -13.09
CA LYS A 417 5.82 -6.83 -13.04
C LYS A 417 7.02 -5.89 -13.11
N LYS A 418 6.99 -4.91 -14.03
CA LYS A 418 8.08 -3.93 -14.23
C LYS A 418 8.32 -3.08 -12.97
N TYR A 419 7.26 -2.73 -12.25
CA TYR A 419 7.32 -1.80 -11.12
C TYR A 419 6.97 -2.42 -9.75
N ALA A 420 6.98 -3.75 -9.63
CA ALA A 420 6.64 -4.48 -8.39
C ALA A 420 7.47 -4.03 -7.17
N ASN A 421 8.78 -3.82 -7.38
CA ASN A 421 9.75 -3.56 -6.32
C ASN A 421 10.35 -2.14 -6.35
N ALA A 422 9.71 -1.18 -7.02
CA ALA A 422 10.30 0.15 -7.13
C ALA A 422 10.50 0.77 -5.72
N PRO A 423 11.68 1.34 -5.42
CA PRO A 423 12.13 1.58 -4.05
C PRO A 423 11.36 2.70 -3.34
N ARG A 424 10.36 2.32 -2.54
CA ARG A 424 9.91 3.15 -1.42
C ARG A 424 11.00 3.11 -0.35
N LYS A 425 11.53 4.27 0.05
CA LYS A 425 12.20 4.36 1.34
C LYS A 425 11.08 4.21 2.37
N ILE A 426 10.83 2.97 2.81
CA ILE A 426 10.26 2.75 4.13
C ILE A 426 11.21 3.52 5.06
N LYS A 427 10.71 4.56 5.74
CA LYS A 427 11.49 5.19 6.80
C LYS A 427 11.79 4.09 7.81
N ARG A 428 12.99 3.51 7.74
CA ARG A 428 13.65 3.06 8.96
C ARG A 428 13.89 4.35 9.71
N ASP A 429 13.11 4.59 10.76
CA ASP A 429 13.53 5.49 11.82
C ASP A 429 14.78 4.87 12.44
N VAL A 430 15.92 5.13 11.80
CA VAL A 430 17.22 4.94 12.42
C VAL A 430 17.32 6.09 13.41
N ASN A 431 16.81 5.84 14.60
CA ASN A 431 16.86 6.75 15.72
C ASN A 431 18.31 7.28 15.85
N ALA A 432 18.51 8.58 15.64
CA ALA A 432 19.84 9.22 15.57
C ALA A 432 20.66 9.00 16.86
N LYS A 433 19.98 8.59 17.94
CA LYS A 433 20.51 8.19 19.24
C LYS A 433 21.44 6.97 19.21
N TYR A 434 21.58 6.24 18.10
CA TYR A 434 22.53 5.11 17.99
C TYR A 434 23.68 5.33 16.98
N SER A 435 23.83 6.54 16.42
CA SER A 435 24.86 6.85 15.41
C SER A 435 26.31 6.94 15.94
N HIS A 436 26.50 6.87 17.26
CA HIS A 436 27.80 7.05 17.92
C HIS A 436 28.53 5.76 18.32
N ILE A 437 28.01 4.58 17.97
CA ILE A 437 28.76 3.33 18.12
C ILE A 437 29.82 3.25 17.02
N LYS A 438 30.97 3.88 17.27
CA LYS A 438 32.18 3.75 16.44
C LYS A 438 32.66 2.30 16.50
N ARG A 439 32.52 1.55 15.40
CA ARG A 439 33.33 0.32 15.23
C ARG A 439 34.79 0.73 15.09
N ALA A 440 35.60 0.26 16.03
CA ALA A 440 37.05 0.42 15.99
C ALA A 440 37.61 -0.20 14.69
N ALA A 441 38.31 0.61 13.92
CA ALA A 441 39.11 0.14 12.79
C ALA A 441 40.38 -0.54 13.33
N PRO A 442 40.77 -1.72 12.81
CA PRO A 442 42.11 -2.24 13.04
C PRO A 442 43.10 -1.42 12.21
N GLY A 443 43.94 -0.65 12.90
CA GLY A 443 45.11 -0.02 12.32
C GLY A 443 46.17 -1.06 11.98
N GLY A 444 46.79 -0.93 10.80
CA GLY A 444 47.93 -1.74 10.38
C GLY A 444 48.46 -1.25 9.04
N ALA A 445 49.57 -0.51 9.09
CA ALA A 445 50.20 0.15 7.96
C ALA A 445 50.69 -0.84 6.88
N CYS A 446 50.42 -0.51 5.62
CA CYS A 446 51.05 -1.14 4.47
C CYS A 446 52.43 -0.50 4.22
N VAL A 447 53.50 -1.27 4.42
CA VAL A 447 54.83 -0.95 3.90
C VAL A 447 55.00 -1.65 2.55
N THR A 448 55.34 -0.86 1.54
CA THR A 448 55.73 -1.28 0.18
C THR A 448 57.03 -2.10 0.20
N PRO A 449 57.17 -3.12 -0.66
CA PRO A 449 58.49 -3.56 -1.10
C PRO A 449 58.73 -3.27 -2.58
N ALA A 450 59.85 -2.59 -2.84
CA ALA A 450 60.53 -2.53 -4.13
C ALA A 450 61.44 -3.77 -4.32
N PRO A 451 61.96 -4.03 -5.53
CA PRO A 451 62.32 -5.36 -6.03
C PRO A 451 63.78 -5.75 -5.76
N THR A 452 64.09 -7.05 -5.73
CA THR A 452 65.46 -7.54 -6.03
C THR A 452 65.47 -8.98 -6.52
N THR A 453 66.23 -9.15 -7.60
CA THR A 453 66.55 -10.35 -8.37
C THR A 453 67.73 -11.13 -7.72
N PRO A 454 68.33 -12.16 -8.36
CA PRO A 454 68.22 -13.58 -8.02
C PRO A 454 69.47 -14.17 -7.33
N SER A 455 69.38 -15.43 -6.90
CA SER A 455 70.23 -16.57 -7.37
C SER A 455 70.55 -17.62 -6.30
N LYS A 456 70.67 -18.86 -6.81
CA LYS A 456 71.43 -20.04 -6.35
C LYS A 456 70.86 -20.97 -5.27
N THR A 457 70.27 -22.05 -5.79
CA THR A 457 70.61 -23.46 -5.60
C THR A 457 71.43 -23.82 -4.35
N THR A 458 70.78 -24.53 -3.41
CA THR A 458 71.45 -25.42 -2.47
C THR A 458 70.54 -26.61 -2.15
N THR A 459 71.16 -27.78 -2.14
CA THR A 459 70.61 -29.14 -2.08
C THR A 459 69.79 -29.40 -0.80
N PRO A 460 68.69 -30.19 -0.84
CA PRO A 460 67.83 -30.39 0.32
C PRO A 460 68.40 -31.43 1.31
N PRO A 461 68.24 -31.24 2.63
CA PRO A 461 68.42 -32.31 3.61
C PRO A 461 67.19 -33.23 3.63
N LYS A 462 67.47 -34.50 3.84
CA LYS A 462 66.60 -35.67 3.85
C LYS A 462 65.32 -35.46 4.69
N THR A 463 64.18 -35.34 4.02
CA THR A 463 62.85 -35.28 4.63
C THR A 463 62.38 -36.69 5.02
N THR A 464 62.10 -36.87 6.30
CA THR A 464 61.30 -37.96 6.86
C THR A 464 59.92 -37.98 6.17
N PRO A 465 59.30 -39.14 5.86
CA PRO A 465 58.02 -39.18 5.17
C PRO A 465 56.97 -38.45 6.00
N LYS A 466 56.50 -37.31 5.51
CA LYS A 466 55.34 -36.62 6.07
C LYS A 466 54.16 -37.61 5.99
N PRO A 467 53.41 -37.85 7.09
CA PRO A 467 52.26 -38.73 7.05
C PRO A 467 51.34 -38.30 5.90
N ALA A 468 50.98 -39.26 5.04
CA ALA A 468 50.06 -39.00 3.93
C ALA A 468 48.76 -38.46 4.53
N MET A 469 48.39 -37.24 4.14
CA MET A 469 47.17 -36.66 4.65
C MET A 469 45.98 -37.43 4.07
N PRO A 470 44.99 -37.82 4.89
CA PRO A 470 43.76 -38.39 4.38
C PRO A 470 43.08 -37.38 3.44
N SER A 471 42.53 -37.87 2.33
CA SER A 471 41.69 -37.07 1.44
C SER A 471 40.48 -36.53 2.24
N CYS A 472 40.21 -35.24 2.11
CA CYS A 472 39.07 -34.59 2.74
C CYS A 472 37.95 -34.42 1.72
N SER A 473 36.72 -34.75 2.08
CA SER A 473 35.53 -34.47 1.28
C SER A 473 34.64 -33.44 1.95
N LEU A 474 34.03 -32.57 1.16
CA LEU A 474 33.07 -31.60 1.65
C LEU A 474 31.80 -32.30 2.17
N GLN A 475 31.48 -32.07 3.44
CA GLN A 475 30.18 -32.38 4.03
C GLN A 475 29.27 -31.17 3.92
N GLN A 476 28.12 -31.37 3.27
CA GLN A 476 27.08 -30.35 3.25
C GLN A 476 26.26 -30.39 4.54
N GLN A 477 25.55 -29.29 4.82
CA GLN A 477 24.61 -29.24 5.93
C GLN A 477 23.40 -30.13 5.60
N ASP A 478 23.10 -31.06 6.50
CA ASP A 478 21.98 -31.99 6.43
C ASP A 478 21.37 -32.08 7.84
N PRO A 479 20.40 -31.20 8.16
CA PRO A 479 19.76 -31.18 9.48
C PRO A 479 19.02 -32.48 9.81
N ASP A 480 18.53 -33.21 8.80
CA ASP A 480 17.79 -34.46 8.98
C ASP A 480 18.72 -35.58 9.49
N GLN A 481 20.03 -35.50 9.21
CA GLN A 481 21.07 -36.37 9.75
C GLN A 481 21.83 -35.76 10.94
N GLY A 482 21.33 -34.65 11.53
CA GLY A 482 21.97 -33.97 12.65
C GLY A 482 23.23 -33.18 12.26
N ILE A 483 23.49 -32.99 10.97
CA ILE A 483 24.65 -32.25 10.45
C ILE A 483 24.25 -30.78 10.32
N ASN A 484 24.33 -30.06 11.44
CA ASN A 484 23.85 -28.68 11.54
C ASN A 484 24.80 -27.62 10.95
N LYS A 485 26.00 -28.02 10.49
CA LYS A 485 27.01 -27.13 9.90
C LYS A 485 27.80 -27.88 8.83
N ARG A 486 28.25 -27.16 7.80
CA ARG A 486 29.19 -27.67 6.80
C ARG A 486 30.56 -27.92 7.42
N GLY A 487 31.27 -28.90 6.90
CA GLY A 487 32.64 -29.20 7.30
C GLY A 487 33.35 -30.05 6.24
N CYS A 488 34.62 -30.36 6.47
CA CYS A 488 35.40 -31.24 5.62
C CYS A 488 35.65 -32.55 6.39
N VAL A 489 35.13 -33.66 5.89
CA VAL A 489 35.38 -34.98 6.48
C VAL A 489 36.72 -35.49 5.96
N CYS A 490 37.72 -35.52 6.84
CA CYS A 490 39.07 -36.02 6.56
C CYS A 490 39.27 -37.32 7.35
N GLY A 491 38.89 -38.46 6.76
CA GLY A 491 38.83 -39.74 7.49
C GLY A 491 37.65 -39.76 8.47
N THR A 492 37.91 -39.87 9.77
CA THR A 492 36.88 -39.85 10.83
C THR A 492 36.66 -38.47 11.46
N THR A 493 37.39 -37.46 11.02
CA THR A 493 37.38 -36.12 11.65
C THR A 493 36.70 -35.12 10.72
N THR A 494 35.71 -34.40 11.24
CA THR A 494 35.10 -33.27 10.54
C THR A 494 35.83 -31.98 10.94
N LEU A 495 36.42 -31.33 9.95
CA LEU A 495 37.10 -30.03 10.08
C LEU A 495 36.18 -28.89 9.62
N PRO A 496 36.46 -27.64 10.01
CA PRO A 496 35.78 -26.47 9.42
C PRO A 496 36.06 -26.35 7.91
N LEU A 497 35.53 -25.32 7.25
CA LEU A 497 35.90 -24.99 5.87
C LEU A 497 37.12 -24.05 5.88
N LEU A 498 38.03 -24.21 4.91
CA LEU A 498 39.09 -23.22 4.67
C LEU A 498 38.52 -21.99 3.95
N THR A 499 38.87 -20.80 4.44
CA THR A 499 38.65 -19.56 3.68
C THR A 499 39.69 -19.47 2.56
N VAL A 500 39.31 -19.86 1.34
CA VAL A 500 40.17 -19.73 0.15
C VAL A 500 39.69 -18.53 -0.66
N LYS A 501 40.52 -17.48 -0.74
CA LYS A 501 40.16 -16.19 -1.37
C LYS A 501 39.70 -16.31 -2.83
N ASP A 502 40.20 -17.31 -3.54
CA ASP A 502 39.94 -17.54 -4.97
C ASP A 502 39.19 -18.85 -5.23
N ALA A 503 38.41 -19.34 -4.26
CA ALA A 503 37.59 -20.53 -4.47
C ALA A 503 36.53 -20.26 -5.55
N THR A 504 36.57 -21.07 -6.61
CA THR A 504 35.55 -21.14 -7.66
C THR A 504 34.59 -22.31 -7.45
N ARG A 505 34.94 -23.25 -6.57
CA ARG A 505 34.11 -24.39 -6.18
C ARG A 505 34.23 -24.69 -4.69
N ASP A 506 33.13 -25.11 -4.09
CA ASP A 506 33.00 -25.32 -2.64
C ASP A 506 33.97 -26.37 -2.10
N GLU A 507 34.29 -27.42 -2.87
CA GLU A 507 35.21 -28.48 -2.48
C GLU A 507 36.65 -27.99 -2.28
N GLN A 508 37.01 -26.84 -2.88
CA GLN A 508 38.33 -26.22 -2.69
C GLN A 508 38.54 -25.77 -1.24
N SER A 509 37.45 -25.56 -0.49
CA SER A 509 37.49 -25.26 0.94
C SER A 509 37.88 -26.47 1.80
N CYS A 510 37.96 -27.67 1.21
CA CYS A 510 38.41 -28.90 1.86
C CYS A 510 39.80 -29.36 1.43
N SER A 511 40.51 -28.56 0.64
CA SER A 511 41.89 -28.82 0.22
C SER A 511 42.91 -28.52 1.33
N TYR A 512 42.79 -29.19 2.46
CA TYR A 512 43.75 -29.09 3.54
C TYR A 512 45.14 -29.52 3.05
N THR A 513 46.18 -28.72 3.38
CA THR A 513 47.61 -29.04 3.16
C THR A 513 48.31 -29.52 4.45
N ALA A 514 47.61 -29.36 5.60
CA ALA A 514 47.84 -30.02 6.88
C ALA A 514 46.54 -29.97 7.74
N LEU A 515 46.38 -30.91 8.69
CA LEU A 515 45.28 -30.87 9.67
C LEU A 515 45.48 -29.65 10.60
N PRO A 516 44.49 -28.76 10.75
CA PRO A 516 44.61 -27.56 11.59
C PRO A 516 44.63 -27.94 13.08
N SER A 517 45.58 -27.37 13.82
CA SER A 517 45.64 -27.49 15.28
C SER A 517 44.55 -26.61 15.93
N THR A 518 43.37 -27.19 16.13
CA THR A 518 42.25 -26.89 17.06
C THR A 518 41.87 -25.45 17.50
N LYS A 519 42.40 -24.34 16.95
CA LYS A 519 42.02 -22.98 17.41
C LYS A 519 42.00 -21.90 16.31
N VAL A 520 41.19 -22.06 15.25
CA VAL A 520 40.96 -20.96 14.29
C VAL A 520 39.46 -20.69 14.16
N ALA A 521 39.06 -19.43 14.38
CA ALA A 521 37.70 -18.96 14.18
C ALA A 521 37.35 -18.92 12.67
N ASN A 522 36.10 -19.25 12.35
CA ASN A 522 35.64 -19.53 10.99
C ASN A 522 34.72 -18.42 10.45
N PRO A 523 35.20 -17.50 9.61
CA PRO A 523 34.36 -16.52 8.92
C PRO A 523 33.94 -17.07 7.54
N ILE A 524 32.69 -17.52 7.40
CA ILE A 524 32.13 -17.92 6.10
C ILE A 524 31.29 -16.77 5.54
N THR A 525 31.54 -16.38 4.28
CA THR A 525 30.78 -15.37 3.52
C THR A 525 30.27 -15.90 2.17
N ILE A 526 30.10 -17.21 2.01
CA ILE A 526 29.50 -17.82 0.81
C ILE A 526 28.05 -18.20 1.09
N ALA A 527 27.15 -17.95 0.13
CA ALA A 527 25.72 -18.29 0.22
C ALA A 527 25.51 -19.80 0.42
N THR A 528 24.72 -20.16 1.41
CA THR A 528 24.52 -21.54 1.89
C THR A 528 23.47 -22.28 1.08
N HIS A 529 23.71 -23.57 0.83
CA HIS A 529 22.75 -24.50 0.24
C HIS A 529 22.44 -25.58 1.29
N THR A 530 21.15 -25.80 1.58
CA THR A 530 20.66 -26.78 2.56
C THR A 530 20.14 -28.00 1.82
N TRP A 531 20.60 -29.19 2.18
CA TRP A 531 20.10 -30.44 1.59
C TRP A 531 19.23 -31.14 2.64
N THR A 532 17.94 -31.26 2.34
CA THR A 532 17.03 -32.18 3.04
C THR A 532 16.88 -33.44 2.19
N GLN A 533 16.37 -34.53 2.74
CA GLN A 533 16.24 -35.84 2.05
C GLN A 533 15.35 -35.84 0.78
N ASN A 534 14.88 -34.68 0.32
CA ASN A 534 14.18 -34.50 -0.94
C ASN A 534 15.19 -34.19 -2.05
N CYS A 535 15.35 -35.10 -3.00
CA CYS A 535 16.22 -35.00 -4.20
C CYS A 535 15.93 -33.81 -5.15
N GLN A 536 15.08 -32.88 -4.74
CA GLN A 536 14.75 -31.65 -5.44
C GLN A 536 14.99 -30.48 -4.48
N ALA A 537 15.93 -29.61 -4.84
CA ALA A 537 16.01 -28.28 -4.25
C ALA A 537 15.05 -27.38 -5.03
N CYS A 538 13.84 -27.19 -4.50
CA CYS A 538 12.87 -26.26 -5.04
C CYS A 538 12.97 -24.94 -4.27
N THR A 539 13.36 -23.88 -4.93
CA THR A 539 13.27 -22.53 -4.36
C THR A 539 12.06 -21.82 -4.93
N LEU A 540 11.13 -21.43 -4.06
CA LEU A 540 10.17 -20.37 -4.34
C LEU A 540 10.90 -19.03 -4.19
N VAL A 541 11.32 -18.45 -5.31
CA VAL A 541 11.90 -17.11 -5.35
C VAL A 541 10.75 -16.13 -5.61
N GLY A 542 10.44 -15.30 -4.61
CA GLY A 542 9.38 -14.28 -4.69
C GLY A 542 8.05 -14.77 -4.14
N GLY A 543 7.39 -13.92 -3.34
CA GLY A 543 6.20 -14.23 -2.53
C GLY A 543 4.89 -14.47 -3.29
N ILE A 544 4.94 -15.03 -4.50
CA ILE A 544 3.97 -15.87 -5.23
C ILE A 544 4.66 -16.12 -6.58
N ALA A 545 5.07 -17.35 -6.86
CA ALA A 545 5.53 -17.75 -8.19
C ALA A 545 4.93 -19.11 -8.55
N ASP A 546 4.12 -19.15 -9.60
CA ASP A 546 3.45 -20.34 -10.14
C ASP A 546 4.40 -21.28 -10.91
N ALA A 547 5.70 -21.19 -10.67
CA ALA A 547 6.69 -22.07 -11.26
C ALA A 547 7.76 -22.45 -10.23
N GLU A 548 7.70 -23.71 -9.80
CA GLU A 548 8.79 -24.36 -9.08
C GLU A 548 10.06 -24.34 -9.92
N HIS A 549 11.12 -23.71 -9.42
CA HIS A 549 12.46 -23.96 -9.95
C HIS A 549 13.13 -25.02 -9.08
N CYS A 550 12.83 -26.27 -9.42
CA CYS A 550 13.44 -27.43 -8.81
C CYS A 550 14.67 -27.84 -9.62
N THR A 551 15.85 -27.79 -9.01
CA THR A 551 17.04 -28.43 -9.60
C THR A 551 17.08 -29.89 -9.13
N SER A 552 17.07 -30.81 -10.09
CA SER A 552 17.25 -32.24 -9.81
C SER A 552 18.73 -32.53 -9.61
N VAL A 553 19.07 -33.22 -8.53
CA VAL A 553 20.44 -33.71 -8.34
C VAL A 553 20.67 -34.92 -9.23
N PRO A 554 21.70 -34.94 -10.09
CA PRO A 554 22.05 -36.13 -10.86
C PRO A 554 22.26 -37.33 -9.92
N ASN A 555 21.64 -38.48 -10.26
CA ASN A 555 21.67 -39.75 -9.49
C ASN A 555 20.87 -39.81 -8.18
N CYS A 556 19.90 -38.93 -7.97
CA CYS A 556 18.99 -38.97 -6.82
C CYS A 556 17.58 -39.36 -7.30
N THR A 557 16.98 -40.41 -6.74
CA THR A 557 15.63 -40.87 -7.10
C THR A 557 14.60 -40.12 -6.24
N PRO A 558 13.72 -39.25 -6.80
CA PRO A 558 12.81 -38.45 -6.01
C PRO A 558 11.74 -39.31 -5.33
N THR A 559 11.68 -39.27 -4.00
CA THR A 559 10.59 -39.86 -3.22
C THR A 559 9.43 -38.86 -3.16
N ALA A 560 8.60 -38.84 -4.20
CA ALA A 560 7.45 -37.95 -4.39
C ALA A 560 7.77 -36.44 -4.47
N THR A 561 7.17 -35.76 -5.46
CA THR A 561 7.29 -34.32 -5.68
C THR A 561 6.88 -33.56 -4.42
N ALA A 562 7.75 -32.71 -3.89
CA ALA A 562 7.39 -31.82 -2.78
C ALA A 562 6.25 -30.90 -3.26
N LYS A 563 5.19 -30.76 -2.46
CA LYS A 563 4.13 -29.79 -2.74
C LYS A 563 4.58 -28.42 -2.22
N PRO A 564 4.45 -27.34 -3.00
CA PRO A 564 4.81 -26.00 -2.54
C PRO A 564 3.93 -25.60 -1.35
N PHE A 565 4.58 -25.06 -0.32
CA PHE A 565 3.97 -24.65 0.94
C PHE A 565 4.38 -23.20 1.23
N ALA A 566 3.42 -22.31 1.44
CA ALA A 566 3.64 -20.89 1.72
C ALA A 566 2.90 -20.47 2.99
N ILE A 567 3.43 -19.45 3.67
CA ILE A 567 2.79 -18.83 4.84
C ILE A 567 2.84 -17.32 4.65
N PHE A 568 1.68 -16.68 4.74
CA PHE A 568 1.57 -15.24 4.79
C PHE A 568 1.36 -14.80 6.24
N LEU A 569 2.09 -13.76 6.66
CA LEU A 569 1.95 -13.12 7.96
C LEU A 569 1.54 -11.67 7.73
N SER A 570 0.58 -11.16 8.51
CA SER A 570 0.23 -9.74 8.46
C SER A 570 1.32 -8.85 9.05
N ASN A 571 1.19 -7.55 8.77
CA ASN A 571 2.13 -6.51 9.22
C ASN A 571 1.70 -5.93 10.58
N ASN A 572 0.44 -6.12 10.96
CA ASN A 572 -0.11 -5.62 12.20
C ASN A 572 0.48 -6.40 13.35
N SER A 573 0.74 -5.73 14.47
CA SER A 573 1.41 -6.34 15.61
C SER A 573 0.48 -6.36 16.82
N LEU A 574 0.22 -7.54 17.35
CA LEU A 574 -0.43 -7.74 18.65
C LEU A 574 0.66 -8.00 19.70
N PRO A 575 0.70 -7.23 20.79
CA PRO A 575 1.61 -7.51 21.88
C PRO A 575 1.21 -8.82 22.55
N VAL A 576 2.18 -9.70 22.70
CA VAL A 576 2.10 -10.98 23.40
C VAL A 576 3.08 -10.89 24.57
N GLY A 577 2.54 -11.13 25.76
CA GLY A 577 3.25 -11.09 27.03
C GLY A 577 4.51 -11.95 27.14
N ASN A 578 5.24 -11.76 28.25
CA ASN A 578 6.65 -12.13 28.38
C ASN A 578 6.99 -13.60 28.07
N GLU A 579 7.94 -13.78 27.14
CA GLU A 579 8.62 -15.02 26.78
C GLU A 579 9.67 -15.41 27.84
N ASP A 580 9.30 -15.49 29.11
CA ASP A 580 10.15 -16.14 30.13
C ASP A 580 10.05 -17.66 29.96
N ASN A 581 10.37 -18.13 28.77
CA ASN A 581 10.20 -19.52 28.42
C ASN A 581 11.48 -20.30 28.63
N LYS A 582 11.52 -21.03 29.75
CA LYS A 582 12.59 -21.96 30.12
C LYS A 582 12.84 -23.07 29.07
N ASP A 583 11.95 -23.25 28.08
CA ASP A 583 12.06 -24.25 27.01
C ASP A 583 12.14 -23.68 25.57
N GLY A 584 12.35 -22.37 25.40
CA GLY A 584 12.49 -21.76 24.07
C GLY A 584 11.21 -21.84 23.23
N GLY A 585 10.06 -21.58 23.85
CA GLY A 585 8.77 -21.47 23.17
C GLY A 585 7.98 -22.77 23.05
N ALA A 586 8.56 -23.92 23.41
CA ALA A 586 8.02 -25.24 23.10
C ALA A 586 6.67 -25.54 23.76
N ALA A 587 6.51 -25.23 25.06
CA ALA A 587 5.24 -25.39 25.75
C ALA A 587 4.14 -24.54 25.13
N LEU A 588 4.44 -23.27 24.82
CA LEU A 588 3.49 -22.35 24.19
C LEU A 588 3.11 -22.81 22.79
N ARG A 589 4.09 -23.17 21.93
CA ARG A 589 3.83 -23.76 20.61
C ARG A 589 2.91 -24.95 20.71
N LYS A 590 3.19 -25.86 21.64
CA LYS A 590 2.41 -27.07 21.84
C LYS A 590 0.98 -26.74 22.28
N GLU A 591 0.81 -25.80 23.22
CA GLU A 591 -0.50 -25.38 23.69
C GLU A 591 -1.33 -24.72 22.57
N VAL A 592 -0.74 -23.79 21.82
CA VAL A 592 -1.40 -23.13 20.68
C VAL A 592 -1.77 -24.17 19.61
N TYR A 593 -0.84 -25.06 19.25
CA TYR A 593 -1.07 -26.12 18.28
C TYR A 593 -2.21 -27.06 18.72
N ASP A 594 -2.20 -27.53 19.97
CA ASP A 594 -3.21 -28.44 20.49
C ASP A 594 -4.60 -27.76 20.51
N LYS A 595 -4.68 -26.48 20.88
CA LYS A 595 -5.93 -25.70 20.86
C LYS A 595 -6.44 -25.46 19.45
N LEU A 596 -5.59 -25.05 18.51
CA LEU A 596 -5.99 -24.87 17.11
C LEU A 596 -6.41 -26.21 16.48
N LYS A 597 -5.68 -27.30 16.78
CA LYS A 597 -6.03 -28.64 16.30
C LYS A 597 -7.40 -29.09 16.80
N ALA A 598 -7.77 -28.73 18.03
CA ALA A 598 -9.10 -29.02 18.58
C ALA A 598 -10.24 -28.30 17.82
N LEU A 599 -9.96 -27.20 17.12
CA LEU A 599 -10.93 -26.53 16.24
C LEU A 599 -11.11 -27.24 14.89
N CYS A 600 -10.23 -28.18 14.54
CA CYS A 600 -10.18 -28.79 13.22
C CYS A 600 -10.38 -30.31 13.30
N PRO A 601 -11.62 -30.82 13.37
CA PRO A 601 -11.89 -32.23 13.65
C PRO A 601 -11.39 -33.16 12.52
N ASP A 602 -10.96 -34.37 12.88
CA ASP A 602 -10.34 -35.34 11.94
C ASP A 602 -11.25 -35.80 10.80
N ASN A 603 -12.56 -35.67 10.97
CA ASN A 603 -13.58 -36.06 9.99
C ASN A 603 -14.10 -34.90 9.14
N ALA A 604 -13.55 -33.69 9.26
CA ALA A 604 -13.90 -32.53 8.45
C ALA A 604 -12.78 -32.15 7.48
N LYS A 605 -13.15 -31.37 6.45
CA LYS A 605 -12.20 -30.76 5.49
C LYS A 605 -11.96 -29.27 5.77
N SER A 606 -12.50 -28.77 6.87
CA SER A 606 -12.40 -27.40 7.33
C SER A 606 -12.45 -27.39 8.86
N CYS A 607 -11.95 -26.32 9.47
CA CYS A 607 -12.03 -26.07 10.90
C CYS A 607 -13.35 -25.36 11.26
N ASP A 608 -13.71 -25.41 12.53
CA ASP A 608 -14.86 -24.71 13.10
C ASP A 608 -14.56 -23.21 13.22
N SER A 609 -15.06 -22.42 12.27
CA SER A 609 -14.84 -20.97 12.24
C SER A 609 -15.66 -20.18 13.25
N LYS A 610 -16.53 -20.84 14.02
CA LYS A 610 -17.37 -20.20 15.05
C LYS A 610 -16.79 -20.32 16.46
N LYS A 611 -15.69 -21.06 16.62
CA LYS A 611 -15.02 -21.28 17.90
C LYS A 611 -13.63 -20.68 17.90
N ASP A 612 -13.22 -20.29 19.10
CA ASP A 612 -11.91 -19.71 19.32
C ASP A 612 -11.01 -20.66 20.12
N ALA A 613 -9.73 -20.62 19.81
CA ALA A 613 -8.67 -21.18 20.64
C ALA A 613 -8.16 -20.07 21.57
N GLU A 614 -8.52 -20.14 22.86
CA GLU A 614 -8.15 -19.15 23.86
C GLU A 614 -6.96 -19.62 24.72
N LEU A 615 -5.92 -18.81 24.82
CA LEU A 615 -4.87 -18.91 25.83
C LEU A 615 -5.09 -17.81 26.86
N LYS A 616 -5.47 -18.20 28.08
CA LYS A 616 -5.83 -17.30 29.17
C LYS A 616 -4.64 -17.04 30.08
N ASN A 617 -4.70 -15.91 30.78
CA ASN A 617 -3.69 -15.51 31.78
C ASN A 617 -2.31 -15.24 31.16
N ILE A 618 -2.27 -14.60 29.98
CA ILE A 618 -1.03 -14.10 29.39
C ILE A 618 -0.63 -12.80 30.11
N PRO A 619 0.50 -12.77 30.84
CA PRO A 619 0.92 -11.57 31.57
C PRO A 619 1.45 -10.50 30.60
N THR A 620 0.85 -9.31 30.62
CA THR A 620 1.18 -8.19 29.74
C THR A 620 1.35 -6.93 30.58
N ILE A 621 2.37 -6.13 30.29
CA ILE A 621 2.56 -4.85 30.98
C ILE A 621 1.61 -3.80 30.39
N VAL A 622 0.80 -3.19 31.24
CA VAL A 622 -0.11 -2.09 30.91
C VAL A 622 0.09 -0.97 31.94
N LYS A 623 0.40 0.25 31.49
CA LYS A 623 0.57 1.44 32.35
C LYS A 623 1.53 1.24 33.54
N GLY A 624 2.63 0.52 33.30
CA GLY A 624 3.63 0.22 34.32
C GLY A 624 3.22 -0.83 35.35
N GLY A 625 2.09 -1.53 35.17
CA GLY A 625 1.67 -2.69 35.98
C GLY A 625 1.49 -3.95 35.13
N ILE A 626 1.33 -5.12 35.77
CA ILE A 626 1.05 -6.39 35.09
C ILE A 626 -0.46 -6.60 35.02
N GLU A 627 -0.99 -6.77 33.81
CA GLU A 627 -2.35 -7.25 33.54
C GLU A 627 -2.32 -8.63 32.89
N TYR A 628 -3.44 -9.35 32.96
CA TYR A 628 -3.56 -10.70 32.37
C TYR A 628 -4.58 -10.68 31.25
N GLY A 629 -4.09 -10.93 30.04
CA GLY A 629 -4.91 -11.04 28.84
C GLY A 629 -5.27 -12.47 28.48
N THR A 630 -6.18 -12.57 27.53
CA THR A 630 -6.54 -13.77 26.79
C THR A 630 -6.15 -13.55 25.34
N LEU A 631 -5.25 -14.38 24.84
CA LEU A 631 -4.91 -14.45 23.43
C LEU A 631 -5.90 -15.40 22.74
N LYS A 632 -6.60 -14.89 21.75
CA LYS A 632 -7.67 -15.58 21.03
C LYS A 632 -7.20 -15.86 19.60
N PHE A 633 -7.36 -17.10 19.14
CA PHE A 633 -7.13 -17.48 17.75
C PHE A 633 -8.44 -17.94 17.11
N THR A 634 -8.80 -17.34 15.99
CA THR A 634 -10.04 -17.61 15.25
C THR A 634 -9.67 -18.07 13.83
N ILE A 635 -10.10 -19.26 13.43
CA ILE A 635 -9.89 -19.75 12.06
C ILE A 635 -11.05 -19.23 11.20
N GLN A 636 -10.87 -18.11 10.51
CA GLN A 636 -11.92 -17.45 9.72
C GLN A 636 -12.36 -18.32 8.54
N ASP A 637 -11.41 -18.97 7.88
CA ASP A 637 -11.63 -19.81 6.72
C ASP A 637 -10.59 -20.93 6.66
N SER A 638 -10.98 -22.11 6.17
CA SER A 638 -10.04 -23.21 5.96
C SER A 638 -10.58 -24.29 5.03
N SER A 639 -9.68 -24.85 4.22
CA SER A 639 -9.89 -26.03 3.39
C SER A 639 -8.65 -26.91 3.44
N TYR A 640 -8.83 -28.23 3.51
CA TYR A 640 -7.73 -29.18 3.38
C TYR A 640 -8.18 -30.55 2.87
N GLY A 641 -7.30 -31.19 2.09
CA GLY A 641 -7.54 -32.50 1.48
C GLY A 641 -7.38 -33.68 2.45
N SER A 642 -6.63 -33.53 3.54
CA SER A 642 -6.37 -34.59 4.52
C SER A 642 -5.97 -34.06 5.91
N THR A 643 -6.06 -34.91 6.93
CA THR A 643 -5.62 -34.59 8.31
C THR A 643 -4.11 -34.32 8.41
N SER A 644 -3.29 -35.01 7.61
CA SER A 644 -1.85 -34.75 7.53
C SER A 644 -1.55 -33.35 6.99
N GLU A 645 -2.36 -32.89 6.05
CA GLU A 645 -2.22 -31.59 5.40
C GLU A 645 -2.68 -30.45 6.31
N ARG A 646 -3.79 -30.64 7.01
CA ARG A 646 -4.23 -29.81 8.14
C ARG A 646 -3.13 -29.67 9.20
N ASP A 647 -2.60 -30.79 9.67
CA ASP A 647 -1.60 -30.82 10.74
C ASP A 647 -0.32 -30.09 10.34
N ARG A 648 0.07 -30.15 9.05
CA ARG A 648 1.18 -29.38 8.49
C ARG A 648 0.90 -27.88 8.47
N MET A 649 -0.29 -27.45 8.01
CA MET A 649 -0.66 -26.02 8.03
C MET A 649 -0.64 -25.45 9.44
N LEU A 650 -1.25 -26.17 10.40
CA LEU A 650 -1.27 -25.78 11.81
C LEU A 650 0.14 -25.66 12.39
N ALA A 651 0.98 -26.68 12.19
CA ALA A 651 2.34 -26.68 12.72
C ALA A 651 3.17 -25.52 12.15
N ALA A 652 3.04 -25.25 10.86
CA ALA A 652 3.81 -24.21 10.20
C ALA A 652 3.30 -22.80 10.54
N ALA A 653 1.99 -22.61 10.68
CA ALA A 653 1.39 -21.37 11.16
C ALA A 653 1.90 -21.03 12.57
N VAL A 654 1.82 -21.98 13.51
CA VAL A 654 2.31 -21.81 14.88
C VAL A 654 3.80 -21.51 14.92
N SER A 655 4.61 -22.24 14.13
CA SER A 655 6.06 -22.04 14.08
C SER A 655 6.42 -20.66 13.49
N SER A 656 5.66 -20.19 12.51
CA SER A 656 5.93 -18.91 11.86
C SER A 656 5.53 -17.73 12.72
N TRP A 657 4.39 -17.84 13.40
CA TRP A 657 3.94 -16.87 14.39
C TRP A 657 4.95 -16.73 15.53
N GLU A 658 5.40 -17.84 16.10
CA GLU A 658 6.43 -17.78 17.14
C GLU A 658 7.73 -17.16 16.62
N ARG A 659 8.18 -17.58 15.42
CA ARG A 659 9.39 -17.01 14.83
C ARG A 659 9.24 -15.51 14.58
N SER A 660 8.03 -15.00 14.31
CA SER A 660 7.79 -13.57 14.23
C SER A 660 7.80 -12.88 15.60
N LEU A 661 7.27 -13.50 16.66
CA LEU A 661 7.34 -12.95 18.02
C LEU A 661 8.79 -12.66 18.43
N SER A 662 9.68 -13.64 18.22
CA SER A 662 11.10 -13.53 18.61
C SER A 662 11.86 -12.35 17.97
N LYS A 663 11.33 -11.77 16.88
CA LYS A 663 11.95 -10.64 16.16
C LYS A 663 11.50 -9.27 16.65
N SER A 664 10.40 -9.20 17.41
CA SER A 664 9.75 -7.96 17.83
C SER A 664 9.56 -7.98 19.34
N CYS A 665 10.66 -8.11 20.09
CA CYS A 665 10.64 -8.09 21.54
C CYS A 665 11.46 -6.93 22.11
N GLU A 666 10.98 -6.33 23.19
CA GLU A 666 11.64 -5.26 23.93
C GLU A 666 11.51 -5.48 25.45
N ASP A 667 12.55 -5.16 26.20
CA ASP A 667 12.51 -5.20 27.66
C ASP A 667 11.81 -3.93 28.17
N VAL A 668 10.65 -4.09 28.79
CA VAL A 668 9.83 -3.00 29.35
C VAL A 668 10.00 -2.98 30.86
N GLU A 669 10.38 -1.82 31.40
CA GLU A 669 10.41 -1.58 32.85
C GLU A 669 9.00 -1.34 33.38
N TYR A 670 8.67 -1.96 34.51
CA TYR A 670 7.40 -1.77 35.19
C TYR A 670 7.61 -1.61 36.70
N GLU A 671 6.70 -0.89 37.34
CA GLU A 671 6.71 -0.65 38.79
C GLU A 671 5.63 -1.50 39.47
N TYR A 672 5.99 -2.12 40.58
CA TYR A 672 5.02 -2.81 41.42
C TYR A 672 5.30 -2.56 42.90
N GLU A 673 4.29 -2.73 43.73
CA GLU A 673 4.41 -2.61 45.18
C GLU A 673 4.83 -3.97 45.75
N ALA A 674 5.85 -3.98 46.62
CA ALA A 674 6.36 -5.18 47.30
C ALA A 674 5.23 -5.88 48.09
N ASP A 675 5.28 -7.21 48.14
CA ASP A 675 4.36 -7.97 48.99
C ASP A 675 4.66 -7.64 50.47
N PRO A 676 3.70 -7.10 51.25
CA PRO A 676 3.95 -6.76 52.64
C PRO A 676 4.20 -8.00 53.52
N THR A 677 3.93 -9.21 53.03
CA THR A 677 4.20 -10.48 53.72
C THR A 677 5.59 -11.04 53.46
N GLU A 678 6.32 -10.50 52.48
CA GLU A 678 7.69 -10.88 52.15
C GLU A 678 8.64 -9.67 52.31
N SER A 679 9.88 -9.89 52.77
CA SER A 679 10.82 -8.78 52.94
C SER A 679 11.47 -8.39 51.61
N GLY A 680 11.07 -7.24 51.05
CA GLY A 680 11.69 -6.60 49.88
C GLY A 680 11.09 -7.02 48.53
N CYS A 681 11.73 -6.59 47.44
CA CYS A 681 11.23 -6.73 46.06
C CYS A 681 11.31 -8.12 45.42
N GLY A 682 11.52 -9.19 46.18
CA GLY A 682 11.71 -10.53 45.62
C GLY A 682 12.81 -10.62 44.56
N HIS A 683 12.96 -11.79 43.92
CA HIS A 683 13.85 -11.98 42.77
C HIS A 683 13.03 -12.52 41.59
N GLY A 684 12.33 -11.64 40.88
CA GLY A 684 11.68 -11.96 39.61
C GLY A 684 10.28 -11.36 39.47
N PRO A 685 9.64 -11.58 38.30
CA PRO A 685 8.29 -11.09 38.05
C PRO A 685 7.32 -11.65 39.07
N ALA A 686 6.45 -10.78 39.59
CA ALA A 686 5.50 -11.13 40.65
C ALA A 686 4.72 -12.39 40.26
N ASP A 687 4.80 -13.44 41.08
CA ASP A 687 4.13 -14.68 40.78
C ASP A 687 2.61 -14.55 40.98
N LYS A 688 1.86 -15.53 40.48
CA LYS A 688 0.39 -15.51 40.54
C LYS A 688 -0.15 -15.44 41.99
N ARG A 689 0.55 -16.00 42.98
CA ARG A 689 0.16 -15.95 44.40
C ARG A 689 0.41 -14.56 44.98
N THR A 690 1.58 -13.98 44.72
CA THR A 690 1.92 -12.61 45.14
C THR A 690 0.89 -11.62 44.61
N LEU A 691 0.45 -11.79 43.36
CA LEU A 691 -0.55 -10.92 42.74
C LEU A 691 -1.98 -11.14 43.26
N GLN A 692 -2.34 -12.37 43.65
CA GLN A 692 -3.65 -12.66 44.23
C GLN A 692 -3.79 -12.10 45.66
N ALA A 693 -2.75 -12.27 46.49
CA ALA A 693 -2.65 -11.61 47.80
C ALA A 693 -2.71 -10.08 47.67
N ARG A 694 -2.14 -9.54 46.58
CA ARG A 694 -2.14 -8.11 46.28
C ARG A 694 -3.49 -7.58 45.79
N ALA A 695 -4.25 -8.35 45.00
CA ALA A 695 -5.62 -8.00 44.63
C ALA A 695 -6.52 -7.91 45.87
N GLU A 696 -6.35 -8.82 46.83
CA GLU A 696 -7.05 -8.77 48.12
C GLU A 696 -6.65 -7.54 48.95
N TYR A 697 -5.36 -7.20 48.98
CA TYR A 697 -4.87 -5.98 49.64
C TYR A 697 -5.46 -4.70 49.02
N GLN A 698 -5.46 -4.58 47.69
CA GLN A 698 -6.01 -3.42 46.99
C GLN A 698 -7.54 -3.30 47.18
N MET A 699 -8.27 -4.42 47.19
CA MET A 699 -9.69 -4.41 47.55
C MET A 699 -9.92 -3.95 48.99
N ARG A 700 -9.07 -4.37 49.93
CA ARG A 700 -9.13 -3.92 51.33
C ARG A 700 -8.79 -2.44 51.49
N LYS A 701 -7.80 -1.94 50.75
CA LYS A 701 -7.43 -0.51 50.73
C LYS A 701 -8.58 0.34 50.21
N ARG A 702 -9.17 -0.01 49.06
CA ARG A 702 -10.34 0.69 48.51
C ARG A 702 -11.52 0.66 49.47
N ALA A 703 -11.78 -0.47 50.12
CA ALA A 703 -12.84 -0.58 51.13
C ALA A 703 -12.60 0.34 52.33
N LEU A 704 -11.35 0.54 52.74
CA LEU A 704 -10.97 1.48 53.79
C LEU A 704 -11.12 2.95 53.35
N GLU A 705 -10.70 3.28 52.13
CA GLU A 705 -10.88 4.62 51.55
C GLU A 705 -12.37 4.98 51.40
N ASP A 706 -13.21 4.02 50.98
CA ASP A 706 -14.66 4.20 50.87
C ASP A 706 -15.32 4.39 52.25
N LEU A 707 -14.82 3.69 53.28
CA LEU A 707 -15.26 3.89 54.67
C LEU A 707 -14.83 5.25 55.22
N GLU A 708 -13.64 5.73 54.85
CA GLU A 708 -13.13 7.04 55.24
C GLU A 708 -13.97 8.17 54.60
N GLN A 709 -14.30 8.05 53.31
CA GLN A 709 -15.16 9.03 52.61
C GLN A 709 -16.60 9.08 53.16
N ARG A 710 -17.13 7.96 53.68
CA ARG A 710 -18.52 7.90 54.19
C ARG A 710 -18.67 8.29 55.66
N SER A 711 -17.58 8.51 56.40
CA SER A 711 -17.65 8.80 57.83
C SER A 711 -17.54 10.31 58.13
N PRO A 712 -18.58 10.96 58.68
CA PRO A 712 -18.58 12.41 58.95
C PRO A 712 -17.80 12.83 60.21
N LYS A 713 -17.02 11.94 60.83
CA LYS A 713 -16.13 12.25 61.96
C LYS A 713 -14.70 11.80 61.64
N PRO A 714 -13.68 12.64 61.95
CA PRO A 714 -12.29 12.26 61.76
C PRO A 714 -11.98 11.04 62.61
N MET A 715 -11.63 9.93 61.96
CA MET A 715 -11.17 8.73 62.64
C MET A 715 -9.83 9.04 63.35
N PRO A 716 -9.58 8.48 64.55
CA PRO A 716 -8.32 8.68 65.25
C PRO A 716 -7.16 8.15 64.39
N ILE A 717 -6.20 9.04 64.13
CA ILE A 717 -5.00 8.78 63.35
C ILE A 717 -4.12 7.76 64.10
N CYS A 718 -3.73 6.69 63.40
CA CYS A 718 -2.58 5.78 63.67
C CYS A 718 -2.73 4.44 64.43
N ASP A 719 -3.78 3.63 64.19
CA ASP A 719 -3.69 2.16 64.44
C ASP A 719 -3.90 1.27 63.18
N MET A 720 -4.28 1.85 62.04
CA MET A 720 -4.44 1.13 60.77
C MET A 720 -3.69 1.78 59.58
N CYS A 721 -2.67 2.60 59.87
CA CYS A 721 -1.80 3.10 58.80
C CYS A 721 -1.01 1.93 58.24
N LEU A 722 -1.45 1.43 57.08
CA LEU A 722 -0.67 0.46 56.31
C LEU A 722 0.70 1.10 56.05
N PRO A 723 1.81 0.41 56.40
CA PRO A 723 3.14 0.96 56.16
C PRO A 723 3.29 1.30 54.66
N PRO A 724 4.04 2.36 54.32
CA PRO A 724 4.28 2.69 52.92
C PRO A 724 4.86 1.47 52.22
N VAL A 725 4.15 0.99 51.21
CA VAL A 725 4.55 -0.21 50.47
C VAL A 725 5.74 0.16 49.59
N GLU A 726 6.85 -0.56 49.75
CA GLU A 726 8.06 -0.36 48.95
C GLU A 726 7.72 -0.56 47.46
N LYS A 727 8.12 0.39 46.60
CA LYS A 727 7.95 0.26 45.15
C LYS A 727 9.17 -0.44 44.55
N CYS A 728 8.91 -1.54 43.88
CA CYS A 728 9.84 -2.37 43.14
C CYS A 728 9.82 -2.02 41.66
N LYS A 729 10.99 -2.06 41.03
CA LYS A 729 11.16 -1.92 39.59
C LYS A 729 11.69 -3.23 39.04
N ASP A 730 11.06 -3.72 37.99
CA ASP A 730 11.50 -4.93 37.31
C ASP A 730 11.31 -4.78 35.79
N LYS A 731 11.93 -5.68 35.02
CA LYS A 731 11.86 -5.71 33.56
C LYS A 731 11.11 -6.95 33.12
N ALA A 732 10.17 -6.80 32.20
CA ALA A 732 9.63 -7.94 31.47
C ALA A 732 9.87 -7.74 29.97
N ARG A 733 10.21 -8.83 29.27
CA ARG A 733 10.41 -8.80 27.83
C ARG A 733 9.08 -8.90 27.11
N MET A 734 8.54 -7.81 26.60
CA MET A 734 7.29 -7.79 25.83
C MET A 734 7.58 -8.10 24.37
N CYS A 735 6.85 -9.03 23.75
CA CYS A 735 6.98 -9.36 22.34
C CYS A 735 5.72 -8.94 21.56
N ALA A 736 5.79 -8.84 20.24
CA ALA A 736 4.63 -8.60 19.40
C ALA A 736 4.65 -9.47 18.14
N GLY A 737 3.47 -9.93 17.70
CA GLY A 737 3.33 -10.87 16.59
C GLY A 737 2.21 -10.49 15.63
N PRO A 738 2.17 -11.10 14.44
CA PRO A 738 1.16 -10.82 13.42
C PRO A 738 -0.25 -11.13 13.94
N ASP A 739 -1.21 -10.29 13.58
CA ASP A 739 -2.63 -10.50 13.89
C ASP A 739 -3.35 -11.44 12.91
N HIS A 740 -2.72 -11.79 11.78
CA HIS A 740 -3.21 -12.79 10.83
C HIS A 740 -2.09 -13.68 10.30
N ILE A 741 -2.41 -14.96 10.13
CA ILE A 741 -1.52 -16.00 9.59
C ILE A 741 -2.30 -16.81 8.57
N ASN A 742 -1.77 -16.93 7.35
CA ASN A 742 -2.41 -17.68 6.27
C ASN A 742 -1.43 -18.69 5.64
N PRO A 743 -1.34 -19.93 6.15
CA PRO A 743 -0.71 -21.03 5.44
C PRO A 743 -1.53 -21.46 4.22
N VAL A 744 -0.88 -21.65 3.07
CA VAL A 744 -1.47 -22.20 1.85
C VAL A 744 -0.57 -23.27 1.24
N PHE A 745 -1.15 -24.31 0.64
CA PHE A 745 -0.39 -25.28 -0.13
C PHE A 745 -1.23 -25.96 -1.23
N ALA A 746 -0.55 -26.38 -2.29
CA ALA A 746 -1.20 -26.92 -3.48
C ALA A 746 -1.92 -28.27 -3.23
N GLY A 747 -3.16 -28.37 -3.70
CA GLY A 747 -3.95 -29.59 -3.71
C GLY A 747 -4.14 -30.16 -5.12
N LYS A 748 -5.16 -30.99 -5.32
CA LYS A 748 -5.41 -31.66 -6.61
C LYS A 748 -6.10 -30.74 -7.64
N GLY A 749 -6.81 -29.72 -7.17
CA GLY A 749 -7.59 -28.72 -7.91
C GLY A 749 -6.92 -27.34 -8.06
N GLY A 750 -5.78 -27.10 -7.42
CA GLY A 750 -5.06 -25.83 -7.56
C GLY A 750 -4.11 -25.49 -6.41
N ALA A 751 -3.40 -24.36 -6.56
CA ALA A 751 -2.39 -23.87 -5.61
C ALA A 751 -2.96 -23.48 -4.24
N TYR A 752 -4.27 -23.19 -4.17
CA TYR A 752 -4.99 -22.72 -2.96
C TYR A 752 -6.05 -23.70 -2.46
N ASP A 753 -6.07 -24.92 -3.00
CA ASP A 753 -6.98 -25.98 -2.56
C ASP A 753 -6.96 -26.21 -1.04
N ASN A 754 -5.79 -25.98 -0.46
CA ASN A 754 -5.60 -26.07 0.95
C ASN A 754 -5.08 -24.76 1.49
N HIS A 755 -5.85 -24.18 2.40
CA HIS A 755 -5.59 -22.88 3.01
C HIS A 755 -6.16 -22.87 4.41
N MET A 756 -5.65 -21.98 5.25
CA MET A 756 -6.22 -21.70 6.57
C MET A 756 -5.94 -20.26 6.93
N ASN A 757 -6.97 -19.45 7.14
CA ASN A 757 -6.85 -18.08 7.57
C ASN A 757 -7.07 -18.00 9.09
N ILE A 758 -6.01 -17.70 9.84
CA ILE A 758 -6.02 -17.63 11.30
C ILE A 758 -5.90 -16.16 11.70
N GLN A 759 -6.95 -15.61 12.29
CA GLN A 759 -6.94 -14.30 12.94
C GLN A 759 -6.58 -14.45 14.42
N LEU A 760 -5.84 -13.48 14.95
CA LEU A 760 -5.49 -13.38 16.36
C LEU A 760 -6.14 -12.13 16.96
N GLY A 761 -6.50 -12.22 18.23
CA GLY A 761 -6.97 -11.09 19.03
C GLY A 761 -6.44 -11.19 20.45
N PHE A 762 -6.32 -10.05 21.14
CA PHE A 762 -5.88 -10.01 22.54
C PHE A 762 -6.88 -9.19 23.36
N HIS A 763 -7.34 -9.73 24.48
CA HIS A 763 -8.36 -9.09 25.34
C HIS A 763 -8.00 -9.19 26.83
N PHE A 764 -8.24 -8.13 27.61
CA PHE A 764 -8.03 -8.15 29.07
C PHE A 764 -9.33 -8.46 29.83
N GLY A 765 -9.33 -9.54 30.63
CA GLY A 765 -10.41 -9.87 31.58
C GLY A 765 -11.84 -10.04 31.00
N GLN A 766 -12.79 -10.46 31.84
CA GLN A 766 -14.21 -10.66 31.44
C GLN A 766 -15.08 -9.38 31.50
N GLY A 767 -14.47 -8.19 31.46
CA GLY A 767 -15.22 -6.93 31.52
C GLY A 767 -14.42 -5.67 31.19
N GLY A 768 -13.18 -5.79 30.70
CA GLY A 768 -12.32 -4.66 30.35
C GLY A 768 -12.44 -4.33 28.86
N GLY A 769 -13.51 -3.63 28.49
CA GLY A 769 -13.72 -3.15 27.12
C GLY A 769 -12.78 -2.01 26.69
N ASP A 770 -11.89 -1.50 27.55
CA ASP A 770 -11.11 -0.30 27.25
C ASP A 770 -9.59 -0.40 27.48
N ALA A 771 -9.08 -1.32 28.29
CA ALA A 771 -7.70 -1.20 28.79
C ALA A 771 -6.63 -1.33 27.70
N PHE A 772 -6.87 -2.17 26.69
CA PHE A 772 -5.97 -2.36 25.56
C PHE A 772 -6.06 -1.24 24.53
N SER A 773 -7.28 -0.86 24.12
CA SER A 773 -7.51 0.27 23.23
C SER A 773 -6.98 1.57 23.86
N LYS A 774 -7.20 1.76 25.17
CA LYS A 774 -6.67 2.87 25.95
C LYS A 774 -5.16 2.84 26.09
N PHE A 775 -4.54 1.67 26.26
CA PHE A 775 -3.07 1.54 26.26
C PHE A 775 -2.46 1.87 24.89
N ILE A 776 -3.02 1.34 23.79
CA ILE A 776 -2.57 1.68 22.44
C ILE A 776 -2.78 3.17 22.17
N CYS A 777 -3.93 3.73 22.57
CA CYS A 777 -4.19 5.16 22.48
C CYS A 777 -3.18 5.98 23.27
N GLU A 778 -2.94 5.66 24.54
CA GLU A 778 -2.00 6.39 25.40
C GLU A 778 -0.57 6.28 24.88
N ALA A 779 -0.13 5.10 24.41
CA ALA A 779 1.20 4.93 23.82
C ALA A 779 1.35 5.67 22.48
N ILE A 780 0.29 5.74 21.66
CA ILE A 780 0.26 6.54 20.43
C ILE A 780 0.30 8.04 20.78
N ILE A 781 -0.49 8.49 21.75
CA ILE A 781 -0.53 9.89 22.20
C ILE A 781 0.82 10.30 22.79
N GLU A 782 1.43 9.47 23.63
CA GLU A 782 2.73 9.72 24.24
C GLU A 782 3.85 9.74 23.18
N GLY A 783 3.83 8.80 22.23
CA GLY A 783 4.75 8.81 21.09
C GLY A 783 4.56 10.01 20.15
N LEU A 784 3.32 10.45 19.90
CA LEU A 784 3.01 11.65 19.11
C LEU A 784 3.41 12.92 19.85
N THR A 785 3.24 12.96 21.17
CA THR A 785 3.63 14.09 22.03
C THR A 785 5.14 14.23 22.09
N ASP A 786 5.87 13.13 22.30
CA ASP A 786 7.33 13.11 22.28
C ASP A 786 7.89 13.50 20.91
N LEU A 787 7.26 13.05 19.83
CA LEU A 787 7.62 13.43 18.47
C LEU A 787 7.35 14.93 18.21
N ALA A 788 6.22 15.46 18.66
CA ALA A 788 5.89 16.88 18.54
C ALA A 788 6.90 17.75 19.32
N MET A 789 7.23 17.36 20.54
CA MET A 789 8.23 18.01 21.40
C MET A 789 9.65 17.94 20.83
N ALA A 790 10.00 16.86 20.13
CA ALA A 790 11.31 16.70 19.49
C ALA A 790 11.47 17.49 18.18
N VAL A 791 10.37 17.75 17.47
CA VAL A 791 10.40 18.39 16.14
C VAL A 791 10.24 19.92 16.22
N ALA A 792 9.47 20.44 17.17
CA ALA A 792 9.27 21.88 17.33
C ALA A 792 8.85 22.29 18.76
N PRO A 793 9.77 22.27 19.74
CA PRO A 793 9.46 22.58 21.14
C PRO A 793 8.96 24.01 21.39
N GLU A 794 9.11 24.91 20.41
CA GLU A 794 8.76 26.33 20.51
C GLU A 794 7.33 26.64 20.02
N LEU A 795 6.66 25.67 19.38
CA LEU A 795 5.31 25.82 18.82
C LEU A 795 4.22 25.14 19.65
N VAL A 796 4.61 24.35 20.65
CA VAL A 796 3.69 23.56 21.48
C VAL A 796 3.70 24.15 22.89
N GLY A 797 2.86 25.17 23.11
CA GLY A 797 2.54 25.59 24.47
C GLY A 797 1.80 24.44 25.18
N PRO A 798 1.98 24.24 26.51
CA PRO A 798 1.26 23.21 27.27
C PRO A 798 -0.27 23.26 27.09
N GLU A 799 -0.78 24.44 26.75
CA GLU A 799 -2.21 24.71 26.55
C GLU A 799 -2.74 24.18 25.20
N LEU A 800 -1.90 24.06 24.17
CA LEU A 800 -2.32 23.59 22.84
C LEU A 800 -2.50 22.07 22.77
N VAL A 801 -1.79 21.32 23.62
CA VAL A 801 -1.94 19.86 23.75
C VAL A 801 -3.19 19.50 24.54
N ALA A 802 -3.63 20.37 25.45
CA ALA A 802 -4.86 20.21 26.21
C ALA A 802 -6.14 20.50 25.38
N GLU A 803 -6.02 21.21 24.25
CA GLU A 803 -7.14 21.52 23.33
C GLU A 803 -7.34 20.49 22.21
N LEU A 804 -6.38 19.58 22.00
CA LEU A 804 -6.55 18.45 21.08
C LEU A 804 -7.38 17.37 21.78
N ASP A 805 -8.64 17.22 21.38
CA ASP A 805 -9.56 16.20 21.90
C ASP A 805 -9.19 14.80 21.38
N PHE A 806 -8.10 14.26 21.92
CA PHE A 806 -7.66 12.89 21.68
C PHE A 806 -8.62 11.85 22.28
N GLU A 807 -9.56 12.26 23.16
CA GLU A 807 -10.59 11.36 23.68
C GLU A 807 -11.56 10.93 22.57
N SER A 808 -11.89 11.84 21.64
CA SER A 808 -12.71 11.51 20.45
C SER A 808 -12.05 10.50 19.51
N LEU A 809 -10.74 10.63 19.26
CA LEU A 809 -9.96 9.72 18.41
C LEU A 809 -9.89 8.31 19.01
N CYS A 810 -9.96 8.23 20.34
CA CYS A 810 -9.94 6.98 21.10
C CYS A 810 -11.32 6.38 21.32
N ALA A 811 -12.40 7.14 21.16
CA ALA A 811 -13.77 6.64 21.24
C ALA A 811 -14.18 5.85 19.98
N ASP A 812 -13.49 6.08 18.85
CA ASP A 812 -13.70 5.40 17.57
C ASP A 812 -12.83 4.14 17.37
N MET A 813 -11.91 3.84 18.32
CA MET A 813 -11.04 2.64 18.35
C MET A 813 -11.56 1.57 19.31
#